data_AF-A0A1Y1L7K3-F1
#
_entry.id   AF-A0A1Y1L7K3-F1
#
_cell.length_a   1.000
_cell.length_b   1.000
_cell.length_c   1.000
_cell.angle_alpha   90.00
_cell.angle_beta   90.00
_cell.angle_gamma   90.00
#
_symmetry.space_group_name_H-M   'P 1'
#
loop_
_entity.id
_entity.type
_entity.pdbx_description
1 polymer ?
#
loop_
_entity_poly.entity_id
_entity_poly.type
_entity_poly.pdbx_seq_one_letter_code
_entity_poly.pdbx_strand_id
1 'polypeptide(L)'
;DNGLPDYNTVRAYYKLKRVTSWREINPKLFDRNPELLGLLVATYSNRLDNIDLYIGGMLESYGRPGELFRAIIREQFIRLRASDRFWFENLDNEIFTEEEVEEIRKITLWDVIVNSTEIGPDDIQRKVFYWTDGDPCPQPMQLNTTMLEPCKHIHGYDYFEGNELVYIYACVFLGFVPILCAAAGYGVVKLQNKRRRRLKIEQEELRQRAEGKLPYDNIMVQEWLHANHKRLVKIKFGPDAVLSIVGRKGEKLRTIELKGADSITVEESHDTTRGKKKPFLLIRIPKDYDLVLEFDSVGSRKKFIGKFEVFLNSYKKNLICTEVAREIMLAKAETKERRQRKLEHFFREAYALTFGLRPGERRRRSDASVDEEVVTVMRTSLSKTEFASALGMKADAVFVRKMFNIVDKDGDLRISFQEFLDTVVLFSRGKTEDKLRIIFDMCDNDSNGVIDKGELSEMLRSLVEIARTTSLSDEHVTELIDGMFQDAGLERKDVLTYADFKEMMKEYKGDFVAIGLDCKGAKQNFLDTSTNIARMTSFHIEPSWETEQNYLQKKWNSVTTFLEENRQNIFYLFLFYVITIALFVERFIHYSFMAEHTDLRHIMGVGIAITRGSAASLSFCYCILLLTMSRNFLTKLKEFSVQQYIPLDSHIQFHKIAACTALFFSLLHTVGHIVNFYHVSTQPVENLKCLTNEVRFPSDYKPSITFWLFQTITGVTGIMLFIIMCIIVVFAHPVIRKKAYKFFWATHTLYIPLYLLCLIHGLAKLTGEPRFWIFFMGPGALFILDKVVSFRTRYIPLDVIETELLPSDVIKIKFYRPPNLKYLSGQWVRLACTAFKPQEFHSFTLTSAPHENFLSCHIKAHGPWTWKLRNYFDPCNYNPENTPKILLEGPFGGGNQDWYKFEVAVMVGGGIGVTPYASILNDLVFGTSTNRYSGVACKKVYFLWICPSHKHFEWFIDVLRDVEKKDVTSVLEIHIFITQFFHKFDLRTTMLYICENHFQRLSKTSMFTGLKAVNHFGRPDMTSFLKFVQKKHSYVSKIGVFSCGPRPLTKSVMSACDDVNKSRKYPYFIHHFENFG
;
A
#
# COMPACT_ATOMS: atom_id res chain seq x y z
N ASP A 1 36.13 53.24 16.90
CA ASP A 1 35.02 53.23 15.94
C ASP A 1 35.25 54.20 14.79
N ASN A 2 35.20 55.51 15.03
CA ASN A 2 35.35 56.53 13.97
C ASN A 2 36.76 56.71 13.39
N GLY A 3 37.73 55.86 13.73
CA GLY A 3 39.11 55.94 13.20
C GLY A 3 39.82 57.27 13.43
N LEU A 4 39.64 57.92 14.58
CA LEU A 4 40.26 59.22 14.87
C LEU A 4 41.80 59.11 14.92
N PRO A 5 42.55 60.11 14.41
CA PRO A 5 44.02 60.09 14.47
C PRO A 5 44.53 60.36 15.88
N ASP A 6 45.82 60.06 16.11
CA ASP A 6 46.47 60.37 17.38
C ASP A 6 46.56 61.89 17.62
N TYR A 7 46.64 62.23 18.90
CA TYR A 7 46.70 63.59 19.40
C TYR A 7 47.72 64.47 18.67
N ASN A 8 48.97 64.00 18.49
CA ASN A 8 50.03 64.79 17.87
C ASN A 8 49.84 64.99 16.36
N THR A 9 49.28 64.00 15.67
CA THR A 9 48.91 64.11 14.25
C THR A 9 47.81 65.14 14.05
N VAL A 10 46.77 65.15 14.90
CA VAL A 10 45.70 66.16 14.82
C VAL A 10 46.23 67.56 15.16
N ARG A 11 47.13 67.69 16.14
CA ARG A 11 47.81 68.97 16.41
C ARG A 11 48.53 69.51 15.18
N ALA A 12 49.30 68.65 14.51
CA ALA A 12 50.03 69.03 13.30
C ALA A 12 49.08 69.49 12.18
N TYR A 13 47.93 68.82 11.99
CA TYR A 13 46.91 69.22 11.03
C TYR A 13 46.38 70.64 11.28
N TYR A 14 46.08 70.97 12.54
CA TYR A 14 45.66 72.33 12.93
C TYR A 14 46.83 73.33 13.06
N LYS A 15 48.02 72.99 12.58
CA LYS A 15 49.25 73.82 12.64
C LYS A 15 49.67 74.18 14.08
N LEU A 16 49.30 73.35 15.05
CA LEU A 16 49.72 73.47 16.43
C LEU A 16 51.06 72.76 16.64
N LYS A 17 51.85 73.23 17.61
CA LYS A 17 53.16 72.64 17.94
C LYS A 17 52.96 71.21 18.44
N ARG A 18 53.66 70.24 17.83
CA ARG A 18 53.72 68.86 18.34
C ARG A 18 54.31 68.83 19.75
N VAL A 19 53.77 67.97 20.59
CA VAL A 19 54.23 67.77 21.96
C VAL A 19 55.26 66.64 22.00
N THR A 20 56.41 66.92 22.60
CA THR A 20 57.58 66.03 22.67
C THR A 20 57.84 65.46 24.05
N SER A 21 57.22 66.03 25.09
CA SER A 21 57.26 65.52 26.46
C SER A 21 55.87 65.59 27.09
N TRP A 22 55.51 64.60 27.92
CA TRP A 22 54.23 64.56 28.63
C TRP A 22 53.96 65.82 29.45
N ARG A 23 55.01 66.39 30.04
CA ARG A 23 54.88 67.62 30.82
C ARG A 23 54.50 68.83 29.97
N GLU A 24 54.80 68.84 28.67
CA GLU A 24 54.42 69.94 27.78
C GLU A 24 52.92 70.00 27.51
N ILE A 25 52.18 68.90 27.70
CA ILE A 25 50.72 68.87 27.49
C ILE A 25 50.02 69.76 28.51
N ASN A 26 50.36 69.62 29.80
CA ASN A 26 49.83 70.46 30.86
C ASN A 26 50.75 70.44 32.10
N PRO A 27 51.75 71.35 32.16
CA PRO A 27 52.72 71.37 33.25
C PRO A 27 52.06 71.49 34.64
N LYS A 28 51.09 72.40 34.77
CA LYS A 28 50.41 72.68 36.05
C LYS A 28 49.61 71.48 36.57
N LEU A 29 48.98 70.72 35.68
CA LEU A 29 48.23 69.52 36.07
C LEU A 29 49.17 68.43 36.59
N PHE A 30 50.27 68.17 35.88
CA PHE A 30 51.21 67.12 36.25
C PHE A 30 52.09 67.47 37.44
N ASP A 31 52.36 68.76 37.67
CA ASP A 31 53.02 69.22 38.90
C ASP A 31 52.11 69.04 40.13
N ARG A 32 50.79 69.22 39.96
CA ARG A 32 49.80 69.02 41.03
C ARG A 32 49.50 67.55 41.30
N ASN A 33 49.47 66.72 40.26
CA ASN A 33 49.13 65.29 40.31
C ASN A 33 50.21 64.43 39.62
N PRO A 34 51.37 64.19 40.26
CA PRO A 34 52.47 63.42 39.67
C PRO A 34 52.12 61.94 39.45
N GLU A 35 51.22 61.37 40.26
CA GLU A 35 50.75 59.99 40.10
C GLU A 35 50.00 59.77 38.78
N LEU A 36 49.19 60.75 38.35
CA LEU A 36 48.49 60.71 37.07
C LEU A 36 49.47 60.67 35.90
N LEU A 37 50.56 61.45 35.98
CA LEU A 37 51.62 61.42 34.97
C LEU A 37 52.26 60.03 34.89
N GLY A 38 52.60 59.43 36.04
CA GLY A 38 53.15 58.08 36.09
C GLY A 38 52.22 57.03 35.47
N LEU A 39 50.92 57.12 35.77
CA LEU A 39 49.90 56.23 35.20
C LEU A 39 49.80 56.37 33.67
N LEU A 40 49.76 57.60 33.16
CA LEU A 40 49.65 57.84 31.72
C LEU A 40 50.89 57.38 30.95
N VAL A 41 52.08 57.65 31.49
CA VAL A 41 53.35 57.19 30.91
C VAL A 41 53.38 55.66 30.86
N ALA A 42 52.94 54.98 31.92
CA ALA A 42 52.83 53.52 31.93
C ALA A 42 51.80 53.00 30.91
N THR A 43 50.60 53.61 30.89
CA THR A 43 49.48 53.17 30.04
C THR A 43 49.81 53.26 28.56
N TYR A 44 50.46 54.35 28.14
CA TYR A 44 50.85 54.58 26.76
C TYR A 44 52.27 54.13 26.43
N SER A 45 52.93 53.37 27.33
CA SER A 45 54.31 52.90 27.15
C SER A 45 55.30 54.03 26.79
N ASN A 46 55.10 55.20 27.38
CA ASN A 46 55.84 56.44 27.11
C ASN A 46 55.82 56.92 25.65
N ARG A 47 54.85 56.47 24.83
CA ARG A 47 54.71 56.89 23.43
C ARG A 47 53.66 57.99 23.31
N LEU A 48 54.11 59.23 23.10
CA LEU A 48 53.25 60.41 22.96
C LEU A 48 52.42 60.41 21.66
N ASP A 49 52.94 59.80 20.60
CA ASP A 49 52.26 59.69 19.30
C ASP A 49 51.18 58.59 19.27
N ASN A 50 50.93 57.94 20.41
CA ASN A 50 49.86 56.95 20.56
C ASN A 50 48.73 57.45 21.47
N ILE A 51 48.74 58.73 21.87
CA ILE A 51 47.71 59.31 22.72
C ILE A 51 46.46 59.54 21.88
N ASP A 52 45.32 59.05 22.36
CA ASP A 52 44.02 59.32 21.73
C ASP A 52 43.73 60.82 21.73
N LEU A 53 43.18 61.32 20.62
CA LEU A 53 42.78 62.73 20.46
C LEU A 53 41.98 63.25 21.66
N TYR A 54 40.99 62.48 22.10
CA TYR A 54 40.08 62.90 23.17
C TYR A 54 40.81 63.02 24.52
N ILE A 55 41.66 62.04 24.85
CA ILE A 55 42.45 62.05 26.08
C ILE A 55 43.47 63.19 26.05
N GLY A 56 44.19 63.35 24.94
CA GLY A 56 45.14 64.44 24.78
C GLY A 56 44.49 65.82 24.91
N GLY A 57 43.34 66.06 24.26
CA GLY A 57 42.63 67.33 24.37
C GLY A 57 42.01 67.60 25.75
N MET A 58 41.57 66.56 26.47
CA MET A 58 41.16 66.69 27.87
C MET A 58 42.34 67.10 28.76
N LEU A 59 43.51 66.50 28.57
CA LEU A 59 44.72 66.80 29.36
C LEU A 59 45.19 68.25 29.16
N GLU A 60 45.06 68.82 27.95
CA GLU A 60 45.38 70.22 27.68
C GLU A 60 44.47 71.25 28.37
N SER A 61 43.31 70.82 28.87
CA SER A 61 42.28 71.75 29.35
C SER A 61 42.64 72.33 30.72
N TYR A 62 42.47 73.65 30.89
CA TYR A 62 42.75 74.37 32.14
C TYR A 62 41.75 75.53 32.31
N GLY A 63 40.69 75.35 33.09
CA GLY A 63 39.62 76.37 33.25
C GLY A 63 38.87 76.77 31.96
N ARG A 64 39.34 76.29 30.79
CA ARG A 64 38.79 76.39 29.45
C ARG A 64 39.35 75.23 28.61
N PRO A 65 38.76 74.89 27.46
CA PRO A 65 39.29 73.83 26.60
C PRO A 65 40.73 74.14 26.14
N GLY A 66 41.50 73.07 25.96
CA GLY A 66 42.89 73.12 25.47
C GLY A 66 43.08 73.82 24.13
N GLU A 67 44.32 74.03 23.70
CA GLU A 67 44.62 74.63 22.40
C GLU A 67 44.03 73.83 21.24
N LEU A 68 44.16 72.50 21.30
CA LEU A 68 43.67 71.61 20.26
C LEU A 68 42.14 71.62 20.15
N PHE A 69 41.44 71.42 21.27
CA PHE A 69 39.98 71.45 21.27
C PHE A 69 39.42 72.81 20.85
N ARG A 70 40.05 73.92 21.25
CA ARG A 70 39.64 75.25 20.78
C ARG A 70 39.85 75.42 19.29
N ALA A 71 40.98 74.95 18.74
CA ALA A 71 41.23 75.00 17.31
C ALA A 71 40.17 74.20 16.53
N ILE A 72 39.89 72.97 16.96
CA ILE A 72 38.87 72.09 16.38
C ILE A 72 37.49 72.74 16.43
N ILE A 73 37.03 73.13 17.63
CA ILE A 73 35.70 73.71 17.85
C ILE A 73 35.55 75.00 17.03
N ARG A 74 36.53 75.91 17.12
CA ARG A 74 36.46 77.20 16.43
C ARG A 74 36.41 77.02 14.91
N GLU A 75 37.26 76.17 14.34
CA GLU A 75 37.26 75.90 12.90
C GLU A 75 35.93 75.30 12.45
N GLN A 76 35.40 74.32 13.21
CA GLN A 76 34.14 73.67 12.90
C GLN A 76 32.97 74.66 12.91
N PHE A 77 32.88 75.53 13.92
CA PHE A 77 31.82 76.55 14.00
C PHE A 77 31.97 77.64 12.93
N ILE A 78 33.19 78.05 12.59
CA ILE A 78 33.42 78.99 11.47
C ILE A 78 32.92 78.37 10.16
N ARG A 79 33.22 77.10 9.92
CA ARG A 79 32.74 76.39 8.72
C ARG A 79 31.24 76.22 8.70
N LEU A 80 30.64 75.81 9.82
CA LEU A 80 29.17 75.69 9.93
C LEU A 80 28.52 77.03 9.56
N ARG A 81 28.97 78.13 10.18
CA ARG A 81 28.46 79.47 9.88
C ARG A 81 28.65 79.88 8.41
N ALA A 82 29.87 79.73 7.89
CA ALA A 82 30.22 80.26 6.57
C ALA A 82 29.64 79.43 5.41
N SER A 83 29.36 78.15 5.63
CA SER A 83 28.85 77.23 4.58
C SER A 83 27.37 76.95 4.67
N ASP A 84 26.70 77.32 5.77
CA ASP A 84 25.26 77.18 5.88
C ASP A 84 24.55 78.26 5.07
N ARG A 85 23.94 77.83 3.95
CA ARG A 85 23.13 78.71 3.10
C ARG A 85 21.98 79.35 3.87
N PHE A 86 21.44 78.67 4.87
CA PHE A 86 20.33 79.13 5.70
C PHE A 86 20.81 79.89 6.95
N TRP A 87 22.10 80.25 7.04
CA TRP A 87 22.58 81.11 8.11
C TRP A 87 21.82 82.44 8.10
N PHE A 88 21.32 82.86 9.26
CA PHE A 88 20.42 84.02 9.33
C PHE A 88 21.09 85.33 8.89
N GLU A 89 22.42 85.45 8.98
CA GLU A 89 23.15 86.64 8.51
C GLU A 89 23.42 86.64 6.99
N ASN A 90 23.02 85.57 6.27
CA ASN A 90 23.20 85.47 4.84
C ASN A 90 22.00 86.09 4.10
N LEU A 91 22.13 87.34 3.65
CA LEU A 91 21.05 88.05 2.95
C LEU A 91 20.68 87.43 1.59
N ASP A 92 21.58 86.65 0.98
CA ASP A 92 21.33 85.99 -0.31
C ASP A 92 20.26 84.89 -0.24
N ASN A 93 19.87 84.45 0.97
CA ASN A 93 18.81 83.45 1.15
C ASN A 93 17.40 84.06 1.26
N GLU A 94 17.28 85.39 1.34
CA GLU A 94 16.03 86.15 1.42
C GLU A 94 15.11 85.75 2.60
N ILE A 95 15.64 85.11 3.64
CA ILE A 95 14.86 84.66 4.81
C ILE A 95 14.53 85.83 5.75
N PHE A 96 15.49 86.73 5.94
CA PHE A 96 15.36 87.91 6.79
C PHE A 96 15.84 89.14 6.02
N THR A 97 15.17 90.26 6.25
CA THR A 97 15.64 91.58 5.85
C THR A 97 16.86 92.00 6.67
N GLU A 98 17.64 92.96 6.17
CA GLU A 98 18.81 93.47 6.90
C GLU A 98 18.44 94.02 8.29
N GLU A 99 17.27 94.68 8.41
CA GLU A 99 16.73 95.17 9.68
C GLU A 99 16.44 94.03 10.66
N GLU A 100 15.77 92.96 10.20
CA GLU A 100 15.48 91.79 11.02
C GLU A 100 16.75 91.04 11.46
N VAL A 101 17.78 90.98 10.61
CA VAL A 101 19.09 90.39 10.99
C VAL A 101 19.75 91.20 12.11
N GLU A 102 19.69 92.53 12.04
CA GLU A 102 20.19 93.38 13.11
C GLU A 102 19.41 93.23 14.42
N GLU A 103 18.09 93.02 14.35
CA GLU A 103 17.28 92.69 15.52
C GLU A 103 17.68 91.35 16.13
N ILE A 104 17.82 90.29 15.31
CA ILE A 104 18.20 88.96 15.77
C ILE A 104 19.59 88.98 16.44
N ARG A 105 20.54 89.77 15.93
CA ARG A 105 21.87 89.94 16.55
C ARG A 105 21.83 90.52 17.96
N LYS A 106 20.81 91.31 18.29
CA LYS A 106 20.65 91.91 19.63
C LYS A 106 20.06 90.92 20.64
N ILE A 107 19.38 89.88 20.17
CA ILE A 107 18.74 88.87 21.02
C ILE A 107 19.82 88.00 21.69
N THR A 108 19.80 87.95 23.01
CA THR A 108 20.64 87.09 23.83
C THR A 108 19.81 86.01 24.52
N LEU A 109 20.46 84.98 25.10
CA LEU A 109 19.75 83.95 25.85
C LEU A 109 19.01 84.52 27.09
N TRP A 110 19.45 85.68 27.61
CA TRP A 110 18.74 86.40 28.67
C TRP A 110 17.36 86.89 28.17
N ASP A 111 17.31 87.52 26.99
CA ASP A 111 16.05 88.01 26.39
C ASP A 111 15.08 86.84 26.17
N VAL A 112 15.61 85.69 25.71
CA VAL A 112 14.82 84.47 25.52
C VAL A 112 14.24 83.96 26.84
N ILE A 113 15.03 83.92 27.92
CA ILE A 113 14.56 83.42 29.23
C ILE A 113 13.50 84.36 29.82
N VAL A 114 13.78 85.67 29.89
CA VAL A 114 12.85 86.64 30.49
C VAL A 114 11.54 86.72 29.70
N ASN A 115 11.60 86.62 28.37
CA ASN A 115 10.39 86.68 27.55
C ASN A 115 9.62 85.34 27.49
N SER A 116 10.27 84.21 27.76
CA SER A 116 9.64 82.87 27.72
C SER A 116 9.22 82.34 29.10
N THR A 117 9.56 83.04 30.18
CA THR A 117 9.29 82.62 31.56
C THR A 117 8.69 83.76 32.38
N GLU A 118 8.25 83.48 33.60
CA GLU A 118 7.75 84.49 34.55
C GLU A 118 8.87 85.20 35.34
N ILE A 119 10.13 84.95 34.98
CA ILE A 119 11.30 85.51 35.67
C ILE A 119 11.44 87.00 35.32
N GLY A 120 11.55 87.85 36.33
CA GLY A 120 11.72 89.28 36.13
C GLY A 120 13.08 89.62 35.49
N PRO A 121 13.20 90.78 34.78
CA PRO A 121 14.45 91.20 34.17
C PRO A 121 15.64 91.31 35.15
N ASP A 122 15.37 91.59 36.42
CA ASP A 122 16.38 91.80 37.47
C ASP A 122 16.69 90.51 38.27
N ASP A 123 15.92 89.44 38.07
CA ASP A 123 16.07 88.17 38.81
C ASP A 123 17.15 87.26 38.20
N ILE A 124 17.64 87.60 37.01
CA ILE A 124 18.65 86.84 36.27
C ILE A 124 19.68 87.77 35.62
N GLN A 125 20.94 87.38 35.65
CA GLN A 125 22.03 88.17 35.10
C GLN A 125 21.97 88.29 33.57
N ARG A 126 22.28 89.47 33.03
CA ARG A 126 22.24 89.73 31.58
C ARG A 126 23.15 88.80 30.76
N LYS A 127 24.25 88.31 31.33
CA LYS A 127 25.19 87.38 30.66
C LYS A 127 25.05 85.97 31.24
N VAL A 128 23.92 85.33 31.00
CA VAL A 128 23.53 84.03 31.61
C VAL A 128 24.55 82.89 31.54
N PHE A 129 25.49 82.89 30.58
CA PHE A 129 26.54 81.87 30.49
C PHE A 129 27.64 82.00 31.54
N TYR A 130 27.75 83.15 32.18
CA TYR A 130 28.72 83.42 33.25
C TYR A 130 27.95 83.95 34.46
N TRP A 131 28.42 83.60 35.65
CA TRP A 131 27.96 84.21 36.88
C TRP A 131 29.17 84.90 37.53
N THR A 132 28.99 86.16 37.89
CA THR A 132 30.01 87.02 38.47
C THR A 132 29.52 87.63 39.78
N ASP A 133 30.45 87.97 40.66
CA ASP A 133 30.10 88.56 41.96
C ASP A 133 29.32 89.86 41.77
N GLY A 134 28.07 89.88 42.24
CA GLY A 134 27.11 90.98 42.04
C GLY A 134 25.90 90.60 41.18
N ASP A 135 25.93 89.45 40.52
CA ASP A 135 24.78 88.90 39.80
C ASP A 135 23.71 88.35 40.77
N PRO A 136 22.41 88.38 40.39
CA PRO A 136 21.33 87.85 41.21
C PRO A 136 21.48 86.33 41.44
N CYS A 137 20.87 85.85 42.52
CA CYS A 137 20.72 84.42 42.84
C CYS A 137 22.05 83.62 42.84
N PRO A 138 23.02 83.92 43.72
CA PRO A 138 24.22 83.10 43.87
C PRO A 138 23.85 81.65 44.22
N GLN A 139 24.57 80.68 43.66
CA GLN A 139 24.42 79.29 44.07
C GLN A 139 24.72 79.15 45.59
N PRO A 140 23.94 78.38 46.37
CA PRO A 140 24.16 78.28 47.81
C PRO A 140 25.54 77.74 48.20
N MET A 141 26.05 76.78 47.42
CA MET A 141 27.41 76.24 47.50
C MET A 141 27.72 75.45 46.23
N GLN A 142 29.01 75.15 46.01
CA GLN A 142 29.42 74.28 44.92
C GLN A 142 29.01 72.82 45.21
N LEU A 143 28.19 72.24 44.33
CA LEU A 143 27.73 70.85 44.48
C LEU A 143 28.90 69.86 44.45
N ASN A 144 28.85 68.86 45.34
CA ASN A 144 29.77 67.73 45.39
C ASN A 144 28.99 66.40 45.47
N THR A 145 29.67 65.27 45.26
CA THR A 145 29.03 63.94 45.27
C THR A 145 28.47 63.53 46.63
N THR A 146 28.97 64.09 47.73
CA THR A 146 28.49 63.78 49.10
C THR A 146 27.12 64.39 49.40
N MET A 147 26.70 65.39 48.64
CA MET A 147 25.41 66.06 48.78
C MET A 147 24.31 65.44 47.91
N LEU A 148 24.67 64.57 46.96
CA LEU A 148 23.74 63.96 46.00
C LEU A 148 23.38 62.54 46.42
N GLU A 149 22.20 62.10 46.01
CA GLU A 149 21.81 60.69 46.16
C GLU A 149 22.78 59.77 45.40
N PRO A 150 23.10 58.58 45.95
CA PRO A 150 24.01 57.65 45.28
C PRO A 150 23.43 57.18 43.94
N CYS A 151 24.28 57.10 42.92
CA CYS A 151 23.88 56.57 41.61
C CYS A 151 23.43 55.11 41.73
N LYS A 152 22.38 54.74 40.99
CA LYS A 152 21.94 53.34 40.89
C LYS A 152 23.05 52.49 40.26
N HIS A 153 23.28 51.29 40.80
CA HIS A 153 24.23 50.33 40.22
C HIS A 153 23.76 49.88 38.84
N ILE A 154 24.71 49.76 37.90
CA ILE A 154 24.44 49.23 36.56
C ILE A 154 24.21 47.72 36.68
N HIS A 155 22.99 47.27 36.41
CA HIS A 155 22.67 45.86 36.33
C HIS A 155 22.92 45.34 34.90
N GLY A 156 23.50 44.15 34.80
CA GLY A 156 23.54 43.42 33.53
C GLY A 156 22.13 42.95 33.14
N TYR A 157 21.83 42.97 31.84
CA TYR A 157 20.55 42.50 31.32
C TYR A 157 20.72 41.13 30.67
N ASP A 158 19.91 40.16 31.09
CA ASP A 158 19.74 38.89 30.38
C ASP A 158 18.52 38.99 29.45
N TYR A 159 18.73 38.82 28.15
CA TYR A 159 17.67 38.85 27.13
C TYR A 159 16.84 37.56 27.11
N PHE A 160 17.37 36.47 27.68
CA PHE A 160 16.71 35.17 27.69
C PHE A 160 15.82 34.95 28.92
N GLU A 161 15.96 35.79 29.96
CA GLU A 161 15.19 35.68 31.19
C GLU A 161 13.66 35.70 30.91
N GLY A 162 12.96 34.65 31.34
CA GLY A 162 11.52 34.48 31.13
C GLY A 162 11.13 33.76 29.83
N ASN A 163 12.09 33.41 28.96
CA ASN A 163 11.86 32.63 27.74
C ASN A 163 12.15 31.13 27.89
N GLU A 164 12.71 30.70 29.03
CA GLU A 164 13.23 29.33 29.21
C GLU A 164 12.11 28.29 29.07
N LEU A 165 10.98 28.52 29.75
CA LEU A 165 9.83 27.62 29.72
C LEU A 165 9.22 27.52 28.33
N VAL A 166 9.06 28.65 27.63
CA VAL A 166 8.50 28.68 26.28
C VAL A 166 9.37 27.89 25.30
N TYR A 167 10.70 28.03 25.41
CA TYR A 167 11.64 27.28 24.59
C TYR A 167 11.58 25.77 24.84
N ILE A 168 11.52 25.35 26.10
CA ILE A 168 11.36 23.93 26.48
C ILE A 168 10.04 23.38 25.91
N TYR A 169 8.93 24.11 26.05
CA TYR A 169 7.64 23.69 25.48
C TYR A 169 7.66 23.60 23.95
N ALA A 170 8.36 24.50 23.26
CA ALA A 170 8.56 24.41 21.82
C ALA A 170 9.34 23.14 21.41
N CYS A 171 10.35 22.76 22.19
CA CYS A 171 11.11 21.51 21.97
C CYS A 171 10.24 20.27 22.25
N VAL A 172 9.48 20.26 23.36
CA VAL A 172 8.56 19.17 23.71
C VAL A 172 7.47 19.03 22.65
N PHE A 173 6.96 20.13 22.11
CA PHE A 173 5.96 20.14 21.05
C PHE A 173 6.41 19.35 19.80
N LEU A 174 7.68 19.47 19.39
CA LEU A 174 8.21 18.71 18.25
C LEU A 174 8.15 17.20 18.45
N GLY A 175 8.38 16.72 19.68
CA GLY A 175 8.27 15.30 20.02
C GLY A 175 6.83 14.84 20.25
N PHE A 176 6.00 15.69 20.86
CA PHE A 176 4.65 15.35 21.29
C PHE A 176 3.66 15.25 20.12
N VAL A 177 3.73 16.15 19.12
CA VAL A 177 2.78 16.17 17.99
C VAL A 177 2.80 14.87 17.17
N PRO A 178 3.96 14.31 16.76
CA PRO A 178 4.00 13.02 16.09
C PRO A 178 3.37 11.89 16.92
N ILE A 179 3.62 11.87 18.24
CA ILE A 179 3.08 10.86 19.17
C ILE A 179 1.56 10.98 19.28
N LEU A 180 1.05 12.22 19.42
CA LEU A 180 -0.39 12.49 19.47
C LEU A 180 -1.08 12.06 18.16
N CYS A 181 -0.47 12.38 17.01
CA CYS A 181 -0.97 11.96 15.71
C CYS A 181 -0.99 10.42 15.58
N ALA A 182 0.07 9.74 16.04
CA ALA A 182 0.14 8.28 16.06
C ALA A 182 -0.95 7.65 16.95
N ALA A 183 -1.17 8.21 18.14
CA ALA A 183 -2.24 7.81 19.05
C ALA A 183 -3.64 8.02 18.41
N ALA A 184 -3.86 9.15 17.75
CA ALA A 184 -5.09 9.42 17.01
C ALA A 184 -5.29 8.42 15.85
N GLY A 185 -4.24 8.14 15.08
CA GLY A 185 -4.26 7.13 14.01
C GLY A 185 -4.63 5.74 14.54
N TYR A 186 -4.06 5.33 15.68
CA TYR A 186 -4.43 4.08 16.36
C TYR A 186 -5.87 4.09 16.88
N GLY A 187 -6.31 5.21 17.47
CA GLY A 187 -7.67 5.43 17.96
C GLY A 187 -8.72 5.30 16.84
N VAL A 188 -8.46 5.90 15.67
CA VAL A 188 -9.32 5.80 14.47
C VAL A 188 -9.44 4.35 14.01
N VAL A 189 -8.35 3.60 13.97
CA VAL A 189 -8.37 2.16 13.62
C VAL A 189 -9.25 1.38 14.62
N LYS A 190 -9.13 1.65 15.92
CA LYS A 190 -9.95 1.01 16.96
C LYS A 190 -11.43 1.39 16.83
N LEU A 191 -11.73 2.66 16.55
CA LEU A 191 -13.09 3.18 16.40
C LEU A 191 -13.76 2.66 15.13
N GLN A 192 -13.02 2.53 14.02
CA GLN A 192 -13.53 1.89 12.81
C GLN A 192 -13.87 0.42 13.03
N ASN A 193 -13.05 -0.31 13.78
CA ASN A 193 -13.35 -1.71 14.13
C ASN A 193 -14.63 -1.79 14.99
N LYS A 194 -14.83 -0.85 15.93
CA LYS A 194 -16.07 -0.74 16.72
C LYS A 194 -17.28 -0.35 15.87
N ARG A 195 -17.13 0.60 14.94
CA ARG A 195 -18.20 1.05 14.03
C ARG A 195 -18.58 -0.03 13.02
N ARG A 196 -17.63 -0.80 12.49
CA ARG A 196 -17.90 -1.99 11.67
C ARG A 196 -18.73 -3.01 12.45
N ARG A 197 -18.46 -3.20 13.75
CA ARG A 197 -19.28 -4.07 14.61
C ARG A 197 -20.69 -3.49 14.83
N ARG A 198 -20.84 -2.18 15.08
CA ARG A 198 -22.16 -1.53 15.26
C ARG A 198 -23.01 -1.47 13.99
N LEU A 199 -22.44 -1.10 12.86
CA LEU A 199 -23.16 -1.07 11.57
C LEU A 199 -23.64 -2.47 11.17
N LYS A 200 -22.92 -3.52 11.56
CA LYS A 200 -23.38 -4.90 11.38
C LYS A 200 -24.65 -5.19 12.20
N ILE A 201 -24.74 -4.66 13.42
CA ILE A 201 -25.91 -4.76 14.32
C ILE A 201 -27.08 -3.90 13.82
N GLU A 202 -26.81 -2.68 13.37
CA GLU A 202 -27.84 -1.73 12.91
C GLU A 202 -28.42 -2.12 11.54
N GLN A 203 -27.60 -2.71 10.65
CA GLN A 203 -28.10 -3.35 9.43
C GLN A 203 -28.99 -4.56 9.73
N GLU A 204 -28.75 -5.29 10.83
CA GLU A 204 -29.65 -6.36 11.27
C GLU A 204 -30.99 -5.80 11.79
N GLU A 205 -31.00 -4.65 12.46
CA GLU A 205 -32.21 -3.98 12.99
C GLU A 205 -33.06 -3.31 11.90
N LEU A 206 -32.44 -2.60 10.94
CA LEU A 206 -33.16 -1.97 9.82
C LEU A 206 -33.76 -2.99 8.86
N ARG A 207 -33.13 -4.16 8.71
CA ARG A 207 -33.67 -5.28 7.93
C ARG A 207 -34.94 -5.86 8.55
N GLN A 208 -35.11 -5.74 9.87
CA GLN A 208 -36.34 -6.15 10.57
C GLN A 208 -37.46 -5.12 10.43
N ARG A 209 -37.15 -3.81 10.36
CA ARG A 209 -38.15 -2.74 10.19
C ARG A 209 -38.65 -2.58 8.76
N ALA A 210 -37.79 -2.80 7.75
CA ALA A 210 -38.16 -2.67 6.34
C ALA A 210 -39.12 -3.77 5.83
N GLU A 211 -39.35 -4.83 6.60
CA GLU A 211 -40.20 -5.95 6.18
C GLU A 211 -41.67 -5.85 6.61
N GLY A 212 -42.09 -4.78 7.30
CA GLY A 212 -43.49 -4.33 7.42
C GLY A 212 -44.56 -5.43 7.44
N LYS A 213 -44.45 -6.42 8.34
CA LYS A 213 -45.34 -7.58 8.35
C LYS A 213 -45.95 -7.82 9.71
N LEU A 214 -47.24 -7.50 9.81
CA LEU A 214 -48.18 -8.13 10.75
C LEU A 214 -48.49 -9.57 10.27
N PRO A 215 -48.94 -10.47 11.16
CA PRO A 215 -48.65 -11.90 11.03
C PRO A 215 -49.88 -12.70 10.61
N TYR A 216 -49.86 -13.32 9.42
CA TYR A 216 -50.69 -14.51 9.17
C TYR A 216 -49.98 -15.57 8.30
N ASP A 217 -50.02 -16.79 8.85
CA ASP A 217 -49.91 -18.15 8.29
C ASP A 217 -48.73 -18.63 7.43
N ASN A 218 -47.58 -17.97 7.50
CA ASN A 218 -46.32 -18.62 7.14
C ASN A 218 -45.29 -18.39 8.24
N ILE A 219 -44.78 -19.45 8.88
CA ILE A 219 -43.72 -19.29 9.87
C ILE A 219 -42.42 -18.99 9.11
N MET A 220 -42.12 -17.70 9.02
CA MET A 220 -40.83 -17.19 8.58
C MET A 220 -39.82 -17.43 9.69
N VAL A 221 -38.73 -18.14 9.39
CA VAL A 221 -37.70 -18.48 10.38
C VAL A 221 -36.33 -18.19 9.77
N GLN A 222 -35.34 -17.81 10.58
CA GLN A 222 -33.97 -17.68 10.13
C GLN A 222 -33.25 -19.02 10.24
N GLU A 223 -32.85 -19.60 9.13
CA GLU A 223 -31.99 -20.78 9.12
C GLU A 223 -30.53 -20.36 9.35
N TRP A 224 -29.91 -20.95 10.36
CA TRP A 224 -28.51 -20.76 10.68
C TRP A 224 -27.67 -21.81 9.97
N LEU A 225 -26.77 -21.35 9.09
CA LEU A 225 -25.91 -22.23 8.30
C LEU A 225 -24.50 -22.37 8.92
N HIS A 226 -23.91 -21.24 9.34
CA HIS A 226 -22.66 -21.20 10.10
C HIS A 226 -22.51 -19.83 10.80
N ALA A 227 -21.45 -19.64 11.61
CA ALA A 227 -21.28 -18.46 12.46
C ALA A 227 -21.37 -17.09 11.75
N ASN A 228 -21.08 -17.04 10.44
CA ASN A 228 -21.07 -15.79 9.67
C ASN A 228 -22.25 -15.62 8.72
N HIS A 229 -23.12 -16.63 8.57
CA HIS A 229 -24.18 -16.62 7.56
C HIS A 229 -25.49 -17.23 8.07
N LYS A 230 -26.57 -16.47 7.88
CA LYS A 230 -27.96 -16.84 8.20
C LYS A 230 -28.83 -16.45 7.02
N ARG A 231 -29.84 -17.26 6.71
CA ARG A 231 -30.80 -16.97 5.63
C ARG A 231 -32.23 -17.04 6.13
N LEU A 232 -33.09 -16.17 5.61
CA LEU A 232 -34.50 -16.14 5.97
C LEU A 232 -35.26 -17.16 5.08
N VAL A 233 -35.96 -18.10 5.70
CA VAL A 233 -36.65 -19.20 5.02
C VAL A 233 -38.10 -19.36 5.47
N LYS A 234 -38.90 -19.96 4.60
CA LYS A 234 -40.26 -20.43 4.86
C LYS A 234 -40.22 -21.95 5.03
N ILE A 235 -40.78 -22.46 6.12
CA ILE A 235 -40.88 -23.90 6.31
C ILE A 235 -42.28 -24.35 5.88
N LYS A 236 -42.34 -25.31 4.95
CA LYS A 236 -43.57 -25.92 4.47
C LYS A 236 -43.57 -27.42 4.76
N PHE A 237 -44.61 -27.86 5.45
CA PHE A 237 -44.93 -29.28 5.64
C PHE A 237 -45.56 -29.81 4.35
N GLY A 238 -44.89 -30.75 3.69
CA GLY A 238 -45.35 -31.39 2.46
C GLY A 238 -46.13 -32.69 2.74
N PRO A 239 -46.80 -33.25 1.72
CA PRO A 239 -47.33 -34.60 1.77
C PRO A 239 -46.21 -35.63 2.01
N ASP A 240 -46.54 -36.79 2.57
CA ASP A 240 -45.63 -37.93 2.82
C ASP A 240 -44.50 -37.68 3.84
N ALA A 241 -44.78 -36.95 4.93
CA ALA A 241 -43.81 -36.65 5.99
C ALA A 241 -42.54 -35.95 5.46
N VAL A 242 -42.70 -35.06 4.48
CA VAL A 242 -41.60 -34.28 3.89
C VAL A 242 -41.58 -32.87 4.47
N LEU A 243 -40.43 -32.44 4.98
CA LEU A 243 -40.19 -31.07 5.43
C LEU A 243 -39.44 -30.29 4.34
N SER A 244 -40.10 -29.31 3.72
CA SER A 244 -39.51 -28.48 2.67
C SER A 244 -39.16 -27.08 3.18
N ILE A 245 -37.91 -26.67 2.97
CA ILE A 245 -37.40 -25.35 3.29
C ILE A 245 -37.40 -24.54 2.00
N VAL A 246 -38.20 -23.48 2.00
CA VAL A 246 -38.49 -22.68 0.83
C VAL A 246 -37.91 -21.28 1.02
N GLY A 247 -37.23 -20.75 0.01
CA GLY A 247 -36.69 -19.39 0.04
C GLY A 247 -37.79 -18.32 0.03
N ARG A 248 -37.39 -17.05 0.18
CA ARG A 248 -38.31 -15.90 0.20
C ARG A 248 -39.23 -15.84 -1.04
N LYS A 249 -38.70 -16.28 -2.19
CA LYS A 249 -39.35 -16.26 -3.52
C LYS A 249 -40.06 -17.55 -3.93
N GLY A 250 -40.11 -18.58 -3.08
CA GLY A 250 -40.82 -19.83 -3.38
C GLY A 250 -39.95 -20.98 -3.90
N GLU A 251 -38.65 -20.76 -4.09
CA GLU A 251 -37.67 -21.79 -4.46
C GLU A 251 -37.50 -22.84 -3.35
N LYS A 252 -37.46 -24.14 -3.69
CA LYS A 252 -37.16 -25.21 -2.71
C LYS A 252 -35.65 -25.25 -2.47
N LEU A 253 -35.20 -24.83 -1.29
CA LEU A 253 -33.78 -24.78 -0.90
C LEU A 253 -33.27 -26.11 -0.37
N ARG A 254 -34.13 -26.86 0.33
CA ARG A 254 -33.82 -28.18 0.90
C ARG A 254 -35.13 -28.92 1.13
N THR A 255 -35.11 -30.23 0.86
CA THR A 255 -36.21 -31.15 1.16
C THR A 255 -35.67 -32.22 2.09
N ILE A 256 -36.34 -32.45 3.22
CA ILE A 256 -35.95 -33.45 4.21
C ILE A 256 -37.05 -34.51 4.23
N GLU A 257 -36.69 -35.73 3.88
CA GLU A 257 -37.59 -36.88 3.93
C GLU A 257 -37.49 -37.56 5.29
N LEU A 258 -38.57 -37.60 6.05
CA LEU A 258 -38.55 -38.18 7.40
C LEU A 258 -38.92 -39.66 7.42
N LYS A 259 -39.09 -40.32 6.26
CA LYS A 259 -39.69 -41.66 6.12
C LYS A 259 -39.01 -42.75 6.96
N GLY A 260 -37.69 -42.70 7.14
CA GLY A 260 -36.91 -43.74 7.81
C GLY A 260 -36.64 -43.54 9.31
N ALA A 261 -37.31 -42.62 10.01
CA ALA A 261 -37.10 -42.38 11.43
C ALA A 261 -38.44 -42.37 12.22
N ASP A 262 -38.56 -43.29 13.18
CA ASP A 262 -39.74 -43.43 14.05
C ASP A 262 -39.80 -42.37 15.17
N SER A 263 -38.64 -41.82 15.52
CA SER A 263 -38.51 -40.71 16.47
C SER A 263 -37.57 -39.63 15.95
N ILE A 264 -37.92 -38.36 16.19
CA ILE A 264 -37.11 -37.20 15.79
C ILE A 264 -36.70 -36.43 17.04
N THR A 265 -35.40 -36.21 17.19
CA THR A 265 -34.85 -35.45 18.31
C THR A 265 -34.77 -33.97 17.95
N VAL A 266 -35.31 -33.13 18.82
CA VAL A 266 -35.25 -31.68 18.72
C VAL A 266 -34.60 -31.11 19.98
N GLU A 267 -33.59 -30.26 19.80
CA GLU A 267 -32.96 -29.55 20.91
C GLU A 267 -33.45 -28.10 20.97
N GLU A 268 -33.87 -27.67 22.15
CA GLU A 268 -34.31 -26.32 22.46
C GLU A 268 -33.24 -25.53 23.21
N SER A 269 -33.02 -24.28 22.85
CA SER A 269 -32.01 -23.47 23.55
C SER A 269 -32.53 -22.98 24.90
N HIS A 270 -31.77 -23.22 25.99
CA HIS A 270 -32.05 -22.71 27.33
C HIS A 270 -31.71 -21.21 27.45
N ASP A 271 -32.67 -20.39 27.91
CA ASP A 271 -32.54 -18.93 28.04
C ASP A 271 -32.28 -18.52 29.50
N THR A 272 -31.02 -18.56 29.93
CA THR A 272 -30.59 -17.95 31.19
C THR A 272 -30.25 -16.47 30.99
N THR A 273 -31.04 -15.62 31.65
CA THR A 273 -30.85 -14.17 31.96
C THR A 273 -31.35 -13.12 30.96
N ARG A 274 -31.92 -12.05 31.55
CA ARG A 274 -32.58 -10.81 31.07
C ARG A 274 -31.88 -10.02 29.92
N GLY A 275 -31.35 -10.65 28.88
CA GLY A 275 -30.67 -9.95 27.79
C GLY A 275 -30.94 -10.51 26.40
N LYS A 276 -31.71 -9.75 25.59
CA LYS A 276 -31.70 -9.59 24.10
C LYS A 276 -31.11 -10.73 23.21
N LYS A 277 -31.21 -12.00 23.57
CA LYS A 277 -30.73 -13.13 22.74
C LYS A 277 -31.95 -13.87 22.17
N LYS A 278 -31.94 -14.08 20.85
CA LYS A 278 -33.01 -14.78 20.13
C LYS A 278 -32.95 -16.31 20.38
N PRO A 279 -34.10 -16.99 20.51
CA PRO A 279 -34.16 -18.43 20.77
C PRO A 279 -33.84 -19.27 19.52
N PHE A 280 -33.15 -20.40 19.74
CA PHE A 280 -32.78 -21.37 18.72
C PHE A 280 -33.51 -22.71 18.91
N LEU A 281 -33.69 -23.43 17.80
CA LEU A 281 -34.19 -24.79 17.71
C LEU A 281 -33.27 -25.58 16.77
N LEU A 282 -32.82 -26.75 17.20
CA LEU A 282 -32.03 -27.67 16.39
C LEU A 282 -32.86 -28.93 16.14
N ILE A 283 -33.12 -29.25 14.87
CA ILE A 283 -33.73 -30.53 14.48
C ILE A 283 -32.61 -31.46 14.00
N ARG A 284 -32.41 -32.57 14.72
CA ARG A 284 -31.40 -33.57 14.35
C ARG A 284 -31.91 -34.45 13.22
N ILE A 285 -31.15 -34.53 12.13
CA ILE A 285 -31.52 -35.33 10.96
C ILE A 285 -30.57 -36.53 10.89
N PRO A 286 -31.08 -37.77 10.96
CA PRO A 286 -30.22 -38.95 10.92
C PRO A 286 -29.52 -39.07 9.57
N LYS A 287 -28.20 -39.28 9.59
CA LYS A 287 -27.33 -39.50 8.41
C LYS A 287 -27.25 -38.33 7.40
N ASP A 288 -27.68 -37.11 7.77
CA ASP A 288 -27.54 -35.87 7.00
C ASP A 288 -27.25 -34.68 7.97
N TYR A 289 -27.00 -33.47 7.46
CA TYR A 289 -26.70 -32.30 8.32
C TYR A 289 -27.95 -31.74 9.01
N ASP A 290 -27.81 -31.26 10.25
CA ASP A 290 -28.91 -30.77 11.08
C ASP A 290 -29.55 -29.48 10.54
N LEU A 291 -30.80 -29.24 10.91
CA LEU A 291 -31.51 -27.99 10.62
C LEU A 291 -31.55 -27.10 11.87
N VAL A 292 -30.87 -25.96 11.79
CA VAL A 292 -30.81 -24.98 12.89
C VAL A 292 -31.66 -23.76 12.56
N LEU A 293 -32.61 -23.45 13.44
CA LEU A 293 -33.62 -22.42 13.24
C LEU A 293 -33.57 -21.38 14.37
N GLU A 294 -33.52 -20.10 14.00
CA GLU A 294 -33.57 -18.95 14.90
C GLU A 294 -34.93 -18.26 14.78
N PHE A 295 -35.58 -18.11 15.92
CA PHE A 295 -36.92 -17.55 16.06
C PHE A 295 -36.86 -16.14 16.67
N ASP A 296 -37.85 -15.31 16.37
CA ASP A 296 -37.91 -13.94 16.91
C ASP A 296 -38.32 -13.87 18.38
N SER A 297 -39.06 -14.87 18.88
CA SER A 297 -39.49 -14.94 20.28
C SER A 297 -39.64 -16.38 20.75
N VAL A 298 -39.62 -16.58 22.08
CA VAL A 298 -39.83 -17.91 22.68
C VAL A 298 -41.23 -18.43 22.35
N GLY A 299 -42.21 -17.52 22.25
CA GLY A 299 -43.58 -17.86 21.83
C GLY A 299 -43.66 -18.37 20.39
N SER A 300 -42.90 -17.80 19.45
CA SER A 300 -42.91 -18.28 18.05
C SER A 300 -42.20 -19.64 17.90
N ARG A 301 -41.15 -19.90 18.69
CA ARG A 301 -40.53 -21.23 18.80
C ARG A 301 -41.53 -22.27 19.30
N LYS A 302 -42.21 -22.01 20.43
CA LYS A 302 -43.22 -22.93 21.00
C LYS A 302 -44.37 -23.20 20.01
N LYS A 303 -44.84 -22.18 19.29
CA LYS A 303 -45.87 -22.32 18.24
C LYS A 303 -45.39 -23.22 17.09
N PHE A 304 -44.12 -23.12 16.69
CA PHE A 304 -43.54 -24.00 15.66
C PHE A 304 -43.45 -25.44 16.15
N ILE A 305 -42.96 -25.66 17.37
CA ILE A 305 -42.84 -27.01 17.97
C ILE A 305 -44.21 -27.68 18.04
N GLY A 306 -45.24 -26.98 18.53
CA GLY A 306 -46.60 -27.54 18.58
C GLY A 306 -47.14 -27.90 17.19
N LYS A 307 -46.89 -27.09 16.16
CA LYS A 307 -47.27 -27.45 14.77
C LYS A 307 -46.46 -28.63 14.23
N PHE A 308 -45.18 -28.71 14.57
CA PHE A 308 -44.30 -29.79 14.15
C PHE A 308 -44.70 -31.12 14.81
N GLU A 309 -45.05 -31.08 16.09
CA GLU A 309 -45.57 -32.23 16.84
C GLU A 309 -46.88 -32.77 16.25
N VAL A 310 -47.83 -31.88 15.92
CA VAL A 310 -49.07 -32.27 15.24
C VAL A 310 -48.79 -32.91 13.87
N PHE A 311 -47.85 -32.35 13.11
CA PHE A 311 -47.43 -32.91 11.82
C PHE A 311 -46.75 -34.28 11.96
N LEU A 312 -45.96 -34.52 13.02
CA LEU A 312 -45.33 -35.82 13.24
C LEU A 312 -46.34 -36.86 13.72
N ASN A 313 -47.26 -36.46 14.61
CA ASN A 313 -48.34 -37.32 15.10
C ASN A 313 -49.27 -37.77 13.96
N SER A 314 -49.54 -36.93 12.95
CA SER A 314 -50.33 -37.34 11.78
C SER A 314 -49.70 -38.46 10.95
N TYR A 315 -48.39 -38.69 11.10
CA TYR A 315 -47.65 -39.78 10.44
C TYR A 315 -47.11 -40.83 11.44
N LYS A 316 -47.68 -40.90 12.66
CA LYS A 316 -47.29 -41.85 13.73
C LYS A 316 -45.81 -41.77 14.15
N LYS A 317 -45.22 -40.56 14.16
CA LYS A 317 -43.82 -40.34 14.58
C LYS A 317 -43.75 -39.59 15.90
N ASN A 318 -42.81 -39.98 16.75
CA ASN A 318 -42.65 -39.39 18.08
C ASN A 318 -41.64 -38.23 18.06
N LEU A 319 -41.96 -37.13 18.75
CA LEU A 319 -41.08 -35.98 18.93
C LEU A 319 -40.40 -36.05 20.31
N ILE A 320 -39.06 -36.03 20.34
CA ILE A 320 -38.27 -36.01 21.59
C ILE A 320 -37.63 -34.63 21.73
N CYS A 321 -38.12 -33.82 22.67
CA CYS A 321 -37.58 -32.48 22.95
C CYS A 321 -36.57 -32.51 24.09
N THR A 322 -35.41 -31.87 23.92
CA THR A 322 -34.36 -31.76 24.95
C THR A 322 -33.88 -30.32 25.10
N GLU A 323 -33.69 -29.83 26.32
CA GLU A 323 -33.17 -28.48 26.53
C GLU A 323 -31.64 -28.47 26.64
N VAL A 324 -30.99 -27.58 25.87
CA VAL A 324 -29.53 -27.49 25.76
C VAL A 324 -29.10 -26.02 25.79
N ALA A 325 -27.97 -25.72 26.45
CA ALA A 325 -27.40 -24.37 26.42
C ALA A 325 -27.06 -23.96 24.97
N ARG A 326 -27.42 -22.73 24.58
CA ARG A 326 -27.25 -22.23 23.21
C ARG A 326 -25.85 -22.45 22.62
N GLU A 327 -24.81 -22.15 23.40
CA GLU A 327 -23.43 -22.28 22.93
C GLU A 327 -23.05 -23.75 22.70
N ILE A 328 -23.54 -24.65 23.55
CA ILE A 328 -23.34 -26.10 23.42
C ILE A 328 -24.12 -26.65 22.22
N MET A 329 -25.36 -26.21 22.01
CA MET A 329 -26.19 -26.59 20.86
C MET A 329 -25.50 -26.20 19.55
N LEU A 330 -25.08 -24.94 19.40
CA LEU A 330 -24.38 -24.48 18.20
C LEU A 330 -22.99 -25.13 18.04
N ALA A 331 -22.35 -25.50 19.15
CA ALA A 331 -21.10 -26.26 19.13
C ALA A 331 -21.31 -27.72 18.70
N LYS A 332 -22.46 -28.35 19.01
CA LYS A 332 -22.77 -29.74 18.64
C LYS A 332 -23.47 -29.90 17.28
N ALA A 333 -24.20 -28.88 16.81
CA ALA A 333 -24.97 -28.94 15.57
C ALA A 333 -24.12 -29.32 14.35
N GLU A 334 -24.54 -30.34 13.60
CA GLU A 334 -23.87 -30.75 12.37
C GLU A 334 -24.33 -29.86 11.21
N THR A 335 -23.58 -28.80 10.91
CA THR A 335 -23.90 -27.93 9.77
C THR A 335 -23.45 -28.53 8.45
N LYS A 336 -23.99 -28.03 7.32
CA LYS A 336 -23.51 -28.41 5.97
C LYS A 336 -22.00 -28.26 5.82
N GLU A 337 -21.41 -27.19 6.37
CA GLU A 337 -19.96 -26.97 6.32
C GLU A 337 -19.19 -28.01 7.17
N ARG A 338 -19.71 -28.35 8.36
CA ARG A 338 -19.10 -29.38 9.21
C ARG A 338 -19.21 -30.77 8.61
N ARG A 339 -20.38 -31.12 8.05
CA ARG A 339 -20.60 -32.34 7.28
C ARG A 339 -19.63 -32.42 6.11
N GLN A 340 -19.49 -31.35 5.32
CA GLN A 340 -18.51 -31.28 4.23
C GLN A 340 -17.07 -31.51 4.74
N ARG A 341 -16.67 -30.93 5.87
CA ARG A 341 -15.35 -31.18 6.47
C ARG A 341 -15.17 -32.62 6.95
N LYS A 342 -16.22 -33.25 7.50
CA LYS A 342 -16.19 -34.69 7.84
C LYS A 342 -16.06 -35.55 6.58
N LEU A 343 -16.73 -35.20 5.49
CA LEU A 343 -16.59 -35.88 4.20
C LEU A 343 -15.18 -35.70 3.62
N GLU A 344 -14.62 -34.50 3.68
CA GLU A 344 -13.21 -34.26 3.32
C GLU A 344 -12.26 -35.07 4.20
N HIS A 345 -12.56 -35.23 5.49
CA HIS A 345 -11.83 -36.11 6.41
C HIS A 345 -11.97 -37.59 6.04
N PHE A 346 -13.18 -38.03 5.66
CA PHE A 346 -13.46 -39.38 5.15
C PHE A 346 -12.60 -39.70 3.93
N PHE A 347 -12.60 -38.84 2.91
CA PHE A 347 -11.79 -39.03 1.72
C PHE A 347 -10.29 -39.00 2.07
N ARG A 348 -9.86 -38.07 2.92
CA ARG A 348 -8.48 -37.97 3.37
C ARG A 348 -7.99 -39.23 4.09
N GLU A 349 -8.76 -39.79 5.01
CA GLU A 349 -8.36 -41.01 5.71
C GLU A 349 -8.33 -42.21 4.76
N ALA A 350 -9.32 -42.33 3.85
CA ALA A 350 -9.30 -43.37 2.82
C ALA A 350 -8.04 -43.26 1.94
N TYR A 351 -7.66 -42.05 1.54
CA TYR A 351 -6.43 -41.79 0.78
C TYR A 351 -5.16 -42.00 1.60
N ALA A 352 -5.15 -41.66 2.88
CA ALA A 352 -4.02 -41.92 3.76
C ALA A 352 -3.79 -43.42 3.97
N LEU A 353 -4.86 -44.23 4.05
CA LEU A 353 -4.76 -45.69 4.17
C LEU A 353 -4.27 -46.35 2.87
N THR A 354 -4.76 -45.88 1.72
CA THR A 354 -4.38 -46.42 0.39
C THR A 354 -2.97 -46.02 -0.04
N PHE A 355 -2.58 -44.77 0.18
CA PHE A 355 -1.33 -44.19 -0.35
C PHE A 355 -0.27 -43.87 0.73
N GLY A 356 -0.60 -43.96 2.02
CA GLY A 356 0.26 -43.50 3.13
C GLY A 356 0.95 -44.56 3.98
N LEU A 357 0.77 -45.87 3.73
CA LEU A 357 1.44 -46.94 4.48
C LEU A 357 2.22 -47.89 3.56
N ARG A 358 3.50 -48.13 3.91
CA ARG A 358 4.33 -49.19 3.33
C ARG A 358 3.75 -50.57 3.68
N PRO A 359 3.95 -51.60 2.84
CA PRO A 359 3.63 -52.97 3.23
C PRO A 359 4.39 -53.33 4.53
N GLY A 360 3.66 -53.56 5.63
CA GLY A 360 4.23 -54.04 6.91
C GLY A 360 4.34 -53.04 8.07
N GLU A 361 3.99 -51.76 7.92
CA GLU A 361 4.11 -50.76 8.99
C GLU A 361 2.79 -50.53 9.74
N ARG A 362 2.75 -50.74 11.07
CA ARG A 362 1.62 -50.37 11.95
C ARG A 362 1.82 -48.96 12.51
N ARG A 363 0.75 -48.15 12.58
CA ARG A 363 0.75 -46.76 13.10
C ARG A 363 1.44 -46.68 14.47
N ARG A 364 2.33 -45.68 14.64
CA ARG A 364 2.83 -45.26 15.96
C ARG A 364 1.66 -44.61 16.70
N ARG A 365 1.14 -45.28 17.73
CA ARG A 365 0.11 -44.75 18.65
C ARG A 365 0.66 -43.53 19.37
N SER A 366 0.17 -42.34 19.05
CA SER A 366 0.33 -41.15 19.89
C SER A 366 -0.92 -40.28 19.76
N ASP A 367 -1.49 -39.97 20.93
CA ASP A 367 -2.63 -39.09 21.26
C ASP A 367 -4.04 -39.71 21.17
N ALA A 368 -4.60 -39.98 22.36
CA ALA A 368 -5.92 -40.57 22.59
C ALA A 368 -7.12 -39.76 22.07
N SER A 369 -6.94 -38.49 21.68
CA SER A 369 -8.00 -37.66 21.09
C SER A 369 -8.21 -37.88 19.59
N VAL A 370 -7.25 -38.51 18.90
CA VAL A 370 -7.33 -38.80 17.46
C VAL A 370 -8.22 -40.01 17.19
N ASP A 371 -8.31 -40.95 18.12
CA ASP A 371 -9.06 -42.21 17.95
C ASP A 371 -10.58 -41.98 17.87
N GLU A 372 -11.13 -40.98 18.58
CA GLU A 372 -12.57 -40.70 18.56
C GLU A 372 -13.04 -40.11 17.21
N GLU A 373 -12.22 -39.25 16.60
CA GLU A 373 -12.47 -38.65 15.27
C GLU A 373 -12.34 -39.69 14.14
N VAL A 374 -11.36 -40.60 14.23
CA VAL A 374 -11.17 -41.67 13.24
C VAL A 374 -12.32 -42.69 13.30
N VAL A 375 -12.77 -43.05 14.50
CA VAL A 375 -13.92 -43.96 14.69
C VAL A 375 -15.22 -43.34 14.18
N THR A 376 -15.42 -42.03 14.38
CA THR A 376 -16.60 -41.34 13.82
C THR A 376 -16.57 -41.30 12.30
N VAL A 377 -15.40 -41.16 11.68
CA VAL A 377 -15.23 -41.15 10.21
C VAL A 377 -15.50 -42.51 9.58
N MET A 378 -15.03 -43.61 10.18
CA MET A 378 -15.30 -44.97 9.70
C MET A 378 -16.80 -45.32 9.71
N ARG A 379 -17.59 -44.66 10.57
CA ARG A 379 -19.05 -44.83 10.65
C ARG A 379 -19.83 -43.89 9.72
N THR A 380 -19.17 -42.99 8.99
CA THR A 380 -19.87 -42.12 8.03
C THR A 380 -20.12 -42.87 6.72
N SER A 381 -21.34 -42.74 6.19
CA SER A 381 -21.70 -43.17 4.84
C SER A 381 -22.03 -41.98 3.96
N LEU A 382 -21.79 -42.13 2.66
CA LEU A 382 -21.94 -41.12 1.65
C LEU A 382 -23.24 -41.36 0.86
N SER A 383 -24.06 -40.33 0.67
CA SER A 383 -25.19 -40.45 -0.26
C SER A 383 -24.74 -40.29 -1.72
N LYS A 384 -25.58 -40.72 -2.67
CA LYS A 384 -25.35 -40.48 -4.10
C LYS A 384 -25.19 -39.00 -4.46
N THR A 385 -25.93 -38.11 -3.79
CA THR A 385 -25.81 -36.65 -4.01
C THR A 385 -24.52 -36.08 -3.43
N GLU A 386 -24.08 -36.57 -2.27
CA GLU A 386 -22.78 -36.21 -1.66
C GLU A 386 -21.61 -36.73 -2.53
N PHE A 387 -21.71 -37.95 -3.06
CA PHE A 387 -20.75 -38.54 -4.00
C PHE A 387 -20.63 -37.73 -5.30
N ALA A 388 -21.78 -37.43 -5.91
CA ALA A 388 -21.83 -36.59 -7.12
C ALA A 388 -21.21 -35.21 -6.87
N SER A 389 -21.58 -34.58 -5.74
CA SER A 389 -21.05 -33.27 -5.35
C SER A 389 -19.54 -33.31 -5.08
N ALA A 390 -19.00 -34.43 -4.57
CA ALA A 390 -17.57 -34.61 -4.37
C ALA A 390 -16.78 -34.76 -5.69
N LEU A 391 -17.40 -35.34 -6.72
CA LEU A 391 -16.89 -35.37 -8.11
C LEU A 391 -17.11 -34.05 -8.86
N GLY A 392 -17.98 -33.17 -8.36
CA GLY A 392 -18.39 -31.94 -9.02
C GLY A 392 -19.44 -32.16 -10.12
N MET A 393 -20.16 -33.28 -10.06
CA MET A 393 -21.14 -33.71 -11.05
C MET A 393 -22.57 -33.64 -10.48
N LYS A 394 -23.58 -33.71 -11.36
CA LYS A 394 -24.97 -33.88 -10.93
C LYS A 394 -25.22 -35.34 -10.55
N ALA A 395 -26.14 -35.58 -9.62
CA ALA A 395 -26.41 -36.93 -9.10
C ALA A 395 -27.10 -37.86 -10.11
N ASP A 396 -27.72 -37.29 -11.15
CA ASP A 396 -28.37 -37.99 -12.26
C ASP A 396 -27.40 -38.36 -13.40
N ALA A 397 -26.18 -37.81 -13.41
CA ALA A 397 -25.18 -38.07 -14.44
C ALA A 397 -24.86 -39.57 -14.57
N VAL A 398 -24.75 -40.05 -15.80
CA VAL A 398 -24.61 -41.48 -16.13
C VAL A 398 -23.36 -42.08 -15.47
N PHE A 399 -22.21 -41.40 -15.55
CA PHE A 399 -20.97 -41.82 -14.88
C PHE A 399 -21.11 -41.92 -13.36
N VAL A 400 -21.74 -40.93 -12.71
CA VAL A 400 -21.94 -40.97 -11.25
C VAL A 400 -22.83 -42.15 -10.86
N ARG A 401 -23.89 -42.39 -11.63
CA ARG A 401 -24.81 -43.51 -11.41
C ARG A 401 -24.08 -44.85 -11.55
N LYS A 402 -23.35 -45.04 -12.66
CA LYS A 402 -22.60 -46.26 -12.96
C LYS A 402 -21.51 -46.52 -11.92
N MET A 403 -20.70 -45.50 -11.62
CA MET A 403 -19.65 -45.61 -10.61
C MET A 403 -20.20 -45.81 -9.20
N PHE A 404 -21.32 -45.19 -8.84
CA PHE A 404 -21.97 -45.37 -7.54
C PHE A 404 -22.45 -46.81 -7.37
N ASN A 405 -23.10 -47.39 -8.38
CA ASN A 405 -23.58 -48.77 -8.34
C ASN A 405 -22.46 -49.82 -8.25
N ILE A 406 -21.26 -49.50 -8.77
CA ILE A 406 -20.09 -50.40 -8.67
C ILE A 406 -19.46 -50.32 -7.27
N VAL A 407 -19.44 -49.13 -6.67
CA VAL A 407 -18.84 -48.91 -5.35
C VAL A 407 -19.76 -49.47 -4.25
N ASP A 408 -21.08 -49.28 -4.38
CA ASP A 408 -22.13 -49.80 -3.50
C ASP A 408 -22.29 -51.31 -3.69
N LYS A 409 -21.59 -52.11 -2.87
CA LYS A 409 -21.56 -53.57 -2.98
C LYS A 409 -22.72 -54.22 -2.22
N ASP A 410 -23.20 -53.57 -1.16
CA ASP A 410 -24.29 -54.07 -0.32
C ASP A 410 -25.68 -53.62 -0.79
N GLY A 411 -25.74 -52.67 -1.73
CA GLY A 411 -26.97 -52.18 -2.34
C GLY A 411 -27.80 -51.29 -1.41
N ASP A 412 -27.19 -50.69 -0.38
CA ASP A 412 -27.89 -49.88 0.63
C ASP A 412 -28.22 -48.44 0.16
N LEU A 413 -27.91 -48.12 -1.11
CA LEU A 413 -28.07 -46.81 -1.74
C LEU A 413 -27.20 -45.71 -1.10
N ARG A 414 -26.19 -46.11 -0.33
CA ARG A 414 -25.14 -45.27 0.24
C ARG A 414 -23.79 -45.97 0.01
N ILE A 415 -22.71 -45.24 0.25
CA ILE A 415 -21.36 -45.79 0.18
C ILE A 415 -20.73 -45.72 1.56
N SER A 416 -20.40 -46.87 2.12
CA SER A 416 -19.66 -46.97 3.38
C SER A 416 -18.16 -46.64 3.20
N PHE A 417 -17.46 -46.39 4.30
CA PHE A 417 -16.01 -46.14 4.25
C PHE A 417 -15.23 -47.33 3.68
N GLN A 418 -15.65 -48.55 3.99
CA GLN A 418 -14.95 -49.76 3.55
C GLN A 418 -15.12 -49.99 2.05
N GLU A 419 -16.33 -49.83 1.52
CA GLU A 419 -16.61 -49.96 0.08
C GLU A 419 -15.83 -48.95 -0.76
N PHE A 420 -15.81 -47.70 -0.29
CA PHE A 420 -15.02 -46.66 -0.93
C PHE A 420 -13.52 -46.97 -0.87
N LEU A 421 -13.01 -47.40 0.29
CA LEU A 421 -11.60 -47.73 0.48
C LEU A 421 -11.17 -48.90 -0.42
N ASP A 422 -11.94 -49.99 -0.46
CA ASP A 422 -11.68 -51.16 -1.30
C ASP A 422 -11.56 -50.76 -2.77
N THR A 423 -12.48 -49.91 -3.24
CA THR A 423 -12.48 -49.43 -4.62
C THR A 423 -11.24 -48.60 -4.93
N VAL A 424 -10.84 -47.69 -4.04
CA VAL A 424 -9.63 -46.87 -4.21
C VAL A 424 -8.34 -47.69 -4.11
N VAL A 425 -8.28 -48.72 -3.25
CA VAL A 425 -7.16 -49.67 -3.18
C VAL A 425 -7.04 -50.41 -4.51
N LEU A 426 -8.16 -50.85 -5.09
CA LEU A 426 -8.19 -51.56 -6.35
C LEU A 426 -7.71 -50.70 -7.53
N PHE A 427 -8.17 -49.44 -7.62
CA PHE A 427 -7.68 -48.51 -8.64
C PHE A 427 -6.20 -48.12 -8.48
N SER A 428 -5.68 -48.08 -7.24
CA SER A 428 -4.28 -47.71 -6.98
C SER A 428 -3.31 -48.90 -7.13
N ARG A 429 -3.55 -49.99 -6.40
CA ARG A 429 -2.66 -51.16 -6.27
C ARG A 429 -3.10 -52.40 -7.04
N GLY A 430 -4.31 -52.41 -7.61
CA GLY A 430 -4.80 -53.54 -8.42
C GLY A 430 -3.96 -53.77 -9.68
N LYS A 431 -4.01 -54.99 -10.23
CA LYS A 431 -3.33 -55.28 -11.50
C LYS A 431 -4.02 -54.50 -12.62
N THR A 432 -3.30 -54.21 -13.70
CA THR A 432 -3.88 -53.53 -14.88
C THR A 432 -5.12 -54.25 -15.41
N GLU A 433 -5.18 -55.58 -15.30
CA GLU A 433 -6.36 -56.37 -15.68
C GLU A 433 -7.57 -56.10 -14.79
N ASP A 434 -7.39 -56.03 -13.48
CA ASP A 434 -8.47 -55.73 -12.52
C ASP A 434 -9.04 -54.32 -12.78
N LYS A 435 -8.17 -53.36 -13.10
CA LYS A 435 -8.57 -51.99 -13.43
C LYS A 435 -9.36 -51.92 -14.74
N LEU A 436 -8.89 -52.61 -15.78
CA LEU A 436 -9.57 -52.68 -17.06
C LEU A 436 -10.92 -53.41 -16.95
N ARG A 437 -11.03 -54.39 -16.04
CA ARG A 437 -12.29 -55.10 -15.79
C ARG A 437 -13.35 -54.20 -15.15
N ILE A 438 -12.99 -53.39 -14.17
CA ILE A 438 -13.93 -52.42 -13.58
C ILE A 438 -14.41 -51.40 -14.61
N ILE A 439 -13.53 -50.96 -15.51
CA ILE A 439 -13.90 -50.03 -16.58
C ILE A 439 -14.83 -50.71 -17.58
N PHE A 440 -14.55 -51.98 -17.90
CA PHE A 440 -15.41 -52.79 -18.74
C PHE A 440 -16.81 -52.97 -18.13
N ASP A 441 -16.87 -53.36 -16.86
CA ASP A 441 -18.11 -53.52 -16.08
C ASP A 441 -18.86 -52.19 -15.87
N MET A 442 -18.16 -51.05 -16.01
CA MET A 442 -18.78 -49.72 -15.98
C MET A 442 -19.41 -49.35 -17.33
N CYS A 443 -18.84 -49.81 -18.43
CA CYS A 443 -19.39 -49.60 -19.76
C CYS A 443 -20.64 -50.47 -19.98
N ASP A 444 -20.54 -51.76 -19.64
CA ASP A 444 -21.58 -52.80 -19.75
C ASP A 444 -22.78 -52.48 -18.84
N ASN A 445 -23.86 -51.94 -19.42
CA ASN A 445 -25.00 -51.41 -18.66
C ASN A 445 -26.05 -52.48 -18.34
N ASP A 446 -26.13 -53.53 -19.16
CA ASP A 446 -27.03 -54.67 -19.00
C ASP A 446 -26.36 -55.90 -18.35
N SER A 447 -25.06 -55.80 -18.04
CA SER A 447 -24.25 -56.86 -17.43
C SER A 447 -24.21 -58.14 -18.28
N ASN A 448 -24.26 -57.99 -19.61
CA ASN A 448 -24.29 -59.10 -20.56
C ASN A 448 -22.88 -59.65 -20.89
N GLY A 449 -21.81 -59.00 -20.40
CA GLY A 449 -20.42 -59.39 -20.59
C GLY A 449 -19.78 -58.92 -21.90
N VAL A 450 -20.44 -58.05 -22.65
CA VAL A 450 -19.98 -57.45 -23.91
C VAL A 450 -20.37 -55.96 -23.99
N ILE A 451 -19.51 -55.09 -24.53
CA ILE A 451 -19.80 -53.65 -24.65
C ILE A 451 -20.21 -53.34 -26.08
N ASP A 452 -21.42 -52.82 -26.29
CA ASP A 452 -21.82 -52.34 -27.61
C ASP A 452 -21.30 -50.91 -27.92
N LYS A 453 -21.31 -50.51 -29.20
CA LYS A 453 -20.87 -49.18 -29.63
C LYS A 453 -21.70 -48.05 -28.99
N GLY A 454 -22.97 -48.30 -28.68
CA GLY A 454 -23.88 -47.40 -27.99
C GLY A 454 -23.47 -47.17 -26.53
N GLU A 455 -23.21 -48.22 -25.78
CA GLU A 455 -22.79 -48.23 -24.38
C GLU A 455 -21.43 -47.57 -24.17
N LEU A 456 -20.47 -47.87 -25.05
CA LEU A 456 -19.17 -47.20 -25.05
C LEU A 456 -19.32 -45.70 -25.36
N SER A 457 -20.17 -45.35 -26.33
CA SER A 457 -20.45 -43.95 -26.67
C SER A 457 -21.14 -43.21 -25.53
N GLU A 458 -22.08 -43.84 -24.83
CA GLU A 458 -22.78 -43.26 -23.69
C GLU A 458 -21.82 -43.04 -22.51
N MET A 459 -20.90 -43.98 -22.27
CA MET A 459 -19.88 -43.87 -21.22
C MET A 459 -18.86 -42.77 -21.54
N LEU A 460 -18.36 -42.69 -22.78
CA LEU A 460 -17.45 -41.62 -23.22
C LEU A 460 -18.15 -40.25 -23.27
N ARG A 461 -19.41 -40.17 -23.71
CA ARG A 461 -20.24 -38.96 -23.61
C ARG A 461 -20.37 -38.54 -22.15
N SER A 462 -20.63 -39.48 -21.24
CA SER A 462 -20.74 -39.15 -19.82
C SER A 462 -19.42 -38.71 -19.20
N LEU A 463 -18.29 -39.30 -19.62
CA LEU A 463 -16.94 -38.87 -19.25
C LEU A 463 -16.61 -37.45 -19.76
N VAL A 464 -17.06 -37.13 -20.96
CA VAL A 464 -16.97 -35.79 -21.55
C VAL A 464 -17.87 -34.78 -20.80
N GLU A 465 -19.07 -35.18 -20.37
CA GLU A 465 -19.93 -34.36 -19.51
C GLU A 465 -19.29 -34.05 -18.14
N ILE A 466 -18.38 -34.90 -17.62
CA ILE A 466 -17.61 -34.66 -16.37
C ILE A 466 -16.81 -33.36 -16.45
N ALA A 467 -16.34 -33.02 -17.64
CA ALA A 467 -15.56 -31.82 -17.88
C ALA A 467 -16.39 -30.53 -17.71
N ARG A 468 -17.74 -30.63 -17.57
CA ARG A 468 -18.67 -29.48 -17.46
C ARG A 468 -18.49 -28.45 -18.59
N THR A 469 -17.95 -28.89 -19.71
CA THR A 469 -17.75 -28.07 -20.89
C THR A 469 -19.03 -28.07 -21.70
N THR A 470 -19.49 -26.89 -22.07
CA THR A 470 -20.56 -26.70 -23.06
C THR A 470 -20.29 -27.60 -24.26
N SER A 471 -21.10 -28.65 -24.41
CA SER A 471 -21.28 -29.52 -25.57
C SER A 471 -20.11 -29.59 -26.56
N LEU A 472 -19.21 -30.56 -26.39
CA LEU A 472 -18.55 -31.15 -27.57
C LEU A 472 -19.69 -31.66 -28.49
N SER A 473 -19.63 -31.35 -29.78
CA SER A 473 -20.64 -31.83 -30.73
C SER A 473 -20.61 -33.36 -30.78
N ASP A 474 -21.77 -33.98 -30.89
CA ASP A 474 -21.91 -35.44 -30.95
C ASP A 474 -20.98 -36.05 -32.02
N GLU A 475 -20.77 -35.33 -33.13
CA GLU A 475 -19.86 -35.69 -34.23
C GLU A 475 -18.41 -35.91 -33.77
N HIS A 476 -17.84 -35.04 -32.93
CA HIS A 476 -16.44 -35.14 -32.48
C HIS A 476 -16.20 -36.35 -31.58
N VAL A 477 -17.21 -36.74 -30.79
CA VAL A 477 -17.13 -37.91 -29.91
C VAL A 477 -17.18 -39.19 -30.74
N THR A 478 -18.05 -39.24 -31.76
CA THR A 478 -18.06 -40.33 -32.74
C THR A 478 -16.75 -40.43 -33.53
N GLU A 479 -16.17 -39.31 -33.98
CA GLU A 479 -14.85 -39.31 -34.65
C GLU A 479 -13.73 -39.85 -33.76
N LEU A 480 -13.73 -39.49 -32.47
CA LEU A 480 -12.78 -40.01 -31.48
C LEU A 480 -12.93 -41.52 -31.30
N ILE A 481 -14.16 -42.01 -31.21
CA ILE A 481 -14.45 -43.44 -31.07
C ILE A 481 -14.05 -44.19 -32.34
N ASP A 482 -14.42 -43.69 -33.52
CA ASP A 482 -14.08 -44.32 -34.78
C ASP A 482 -12.55 -44.34 -35.00
N GLY A 483 -11.84 -43.28 -34.59
CA GLY A 483 -10.38 -43.26 -34.56
C GLY A 483 -9.77 -44.29 -33.59
N MET A 484 -10.35 -44.47 -32.40
CA MET A 484 -9.90 -45.51 -31.45
C MET A 484 -10.12 -46.93 -31.98
N PHE A 485 -11.23 -47.17 -32.69
CA PHE A 485 -11.50 -48.47 -33.32
C PHE A 485 -10.57 -48.73 -34.51
N GLN A 486 -10.22 -47.68 -35.27
CA GLN A 486 -9.28 -47.74 -36.37
C GLN A 486 -7.86 -48.04 -35.89
N ASP A 487 -7.37 -47.32 -34.88
CA ASP A 487 -6.03 -47.53 -34.30
C ASP A 487 -5.87 -48.94 -33.72
N ALA A 488 -6.94 -49.51 -33.14
CA ALA A 488 -6.94 -50.86 -32.57
C ALA A 488 -7.22 -52.00 -33.60
N GLY A 489 -7.50 -51.68 -34.87
CA GLY A 489 -7.80 -52.67 -35.91
C GLY A 489 -9.16 -53.39 -35.74
N LEU A 490 -10.13 -52.76 -35.07
CA LEU A 490 -11.43 -53.33 -34.67
C LEU A 490 -12.60 -52.86 -35.56
N GLU A 491 -12.34 -52.39 -36.78
CA GLU A 491 -13.32 -51.73 -37.68
C GLU A 491 -14.59 -52.54 -38.02
N ARG A 492 -14.58 -53.88 -37.86
CA ARG A 492 -15.69 -54.77 -38.28
C ARG A 492 -16.49 -55.38 -37.12
N LYS A 493 -16.24 -55.00 -35.86
CA LYS A 493 -16.96 -55.53 -34.70
C LYS A 493 -17.87 -54.46 -34.11
N ASP A 494 -19.18 -54.73 -34.11
CA ASP A 494 -20.20 -53.85 -33.47
C ASP A 494 -20.25 -54.01 -31.94
N VAL A 495 -19.62 -55.06 -31.41
CA VAL A 495 -19.60 -55.41 -29.98
C VAL A 495 -18.19 -55.77 -29.54
N LEU A 496 -17.74 -55.22 -28.42
CA LEU A 496 -16.42 -55.42 -27.82
C LEU A 496 -16.49 -56.44 -26.68
N THR A 497 -15.79 -57.57 -26.83
CA THR A 497 -15.56 -58.48 -25.70
C THR A 497 -14.49 -57.92 -24.76
N TYR A 498 -14.37 -58.43 -23.53
CA TYR A 498 -13.30 -58.02 -22.61
C TYR A 498 -11.89 -58.17 -23.21
N ALA A 499 -11.67 -59.18 -24.07
CA ALA A 499 -10.40 -59.38 -24.75
C ALA A 499 -10.16 -58.30 -25.83
N ASP A 500 -11.19 -57.93 -26.59
CA ASP A 500 -11.13 -56.87 -27.60
C ASP A 500 -10.91 -55.50 -26.94
N PHE A 501 -11.64 -55.22 -25.84
CA PHE A 501 -11.47 -54.04 -25.02
C PHE A 501 -10.06 -53.96 -24.40
N LYS A 502 -9.51 -55.09 -23.96
CA LYS A 502 -8.15 -55.18 -23.45
C LYS A 502 -7.12 -54.89 -24.54
N GLU A 503 -7.30 -55.39 -25.76
CA GLU A 503 -6.39 -55.16 -26.88
C GLU A 503 -6.39 -53.69 -27.33
N MET A 504 -7.58 -53.09 -27.43
CA MET A 504 -7.76 -51.64 -27.64
C MET A 504 -6.99 -50.79 -26.62
N MET A 505 -6.80 -51.31 -25.40
CA MET A 505 -6.10 -50.62 -24.31
C MET A 505 -4.62 -51.04 -24.16
N LYS A 506 -4.08 -51.94 -25.00
CA LYS A 506 -2.78 -52.62 -24.79
C LYS A 506 -1.60 -51.98 -25.52
N GLU A 507 -1.81 -51.11 -26.51
CA GLU A 507 -0.77 -50.74 -27.48
C GLU A 507 0.27 -49.69 -27.01
N TYR A 508 0.22 -49.21 -25.76
CA TYR A 508 1.17 -48.21 -25.26
C TYR A 508 2.09 -48.73 -24.13
N LYS A 509 2.49 -50.00 -24.21
CA LYS A 509 3.30 -50.68 -23.19
C LYS A 509 4.79 -50.30 -23.13
N GLY A 510 5.28 -49.46 -24.04
CA GLY A 510 6.72 -49.15 -24.19
C GLY A 510 7.43 -48.49 -22.99
N ASP A 511 6.69 -47.90 -22.04
CA ASP A 511 7.27 -47.20 -20.87
C ASP A 511 6.81 -47.80 -19.52
N PHE A 512 6.35 -49.06 -19.49
CA PHE A 512 5.69 -49.62 -18.31
C PHE A 512 6.61 -50.03 -17.14
N VAL A 513 7.94 -49.89 -17.27
CA VAL A 513 8.90 -50.25 -16.20
C VAL A 513 9.41 -49.01 -15.47
N ALA A 514 8.49 -48.26 -14.84
CA ALA A 514 8.81 -47.31 -13.77
C ALA A 514 7.58 -46.94 -12.94
N ILE A 515 6.61 -47.85 -12.78
CA ILE A 515 5.44 -47.61 -11.91
C ILE A 515 5.71 -48.29 -10.56
N GLY A 516 6.73 -47.77 -9.88
CA GLY A 516 6.93 -47.96 -8.45
C GLY A 516 6.48 -46.70 -7.73
N LEU A 517 5.40 -46.81 -6.95
CA LEU A 517 5.02 -45.79 -5.97
C LEU A 517 6.19 -45.56 -5.00
N ASP A 518 7.00 -44.52 -5.21
CA ASP A 518 7.94 -44.04 -4.20
C ASP A 518 7.54 -42.64 -3.70
N CYS A 519 6.61 -42.65 -2.74
CA CYS A 519 6.05 -41.45 -2.12
C CYS A 519 6.72 -41.14 -0.77
N LYS A 520 8.00 -40.72 -0.76
CA LYS A 520 8.63 -40.19 0.47
C LYS A 520 8.15 -38.76 0.78
N GLY A 521 7.04 -38.62 1.50
CA GLY A 521 6.58 -37.36 2.10
C GLY A 521 7.30 -37.03 3.43
N ALA A 522 8.31 -36.16 3.36
CA ALA A 522 8.91 -35.34 4.42
C ALA A 522 8.91 -35.86 5.90
N LYS A 523 10.00 -36.53 6.28
CA LYS A 523 10.95 -35.96 7.26
C LYS A 523 12.35 -36.07 6.67
N GLN A 524 13.06 -34.93 6.64
CA GLN A 524 14.46 -34.87 6.24
C GLN A 524 15.27 -35.85 7.10
N ASN A 525 15.91 -36.83 6.47
CA ASN A 525 17.17 -37.39 6.92
C ASN A 525 18.13 -37.29 5.72
N PHE A 526 19.31 -36.75 6.00
CA PHE A 526 20.27 -36.13 5.07
C PHE A 526 21.02 -37.10 4.13
N LEU A 527 20.57 -38.35 3.97
CA LEU A 527 21.32 -39.38 3.24
C LEU A 527 20.36 -40.36 2.54
N ASP A 528 19.82 -40.01 1.37
CA ASP A 528 19.33 -41.01 0.40
C ASP A 528 19.06 -40.40 -0.98
N THR A 529 20.01 -40.59 -1.91
CA THR A 529 20.07 -39.93 -3.23
C THR A 529 19.13 -40.52 -4.29
N SER A 530 18.39 -41.59 -3.97
CA SER A 530 17.54 -42.33 -4.93
C SER A 530 16.08 -41.83 -5.01
N THR A 531 15.59 -41.10 -4.01
CA THR A 531 14.15 -40.77 -3.88
C THR A 531 13.74 -39.41 -4.46
N ASN A 532 14.70 -38.64 -4.95
CA ASN A 532 14.41 -37.43 -5.72
C ASN A 532 14.10 -37.71 -7.20
N ILE A 533 14.36 -38.92 -7.69
CA ILE A 533 14.25 -39.27 -9.11
C ILE A 533 12.77 -39.50 -9.51
N ALA A 534 11.94 -40.06 -8.62
CA ALA A 534 10.53 -40.33 -8.90
C ALA A 534 9.61 -39.08 -8.88
N ARG A 535 10.10 -37.92 -8.39
CA ARG A 535 9.38 -36.63 -8.50
C ARG A 535 9.67 -35.87 -9.79
N MET A 536 10.53 -36.38 -10.67
CA MET A 536 11.17 -35.62 -11.74
C MET A 536 11.10 -36.28 -13.13
N THR A 537 10.03 -36.98 -13.48
CA THR A 537 9.92 -37.61 -14.82
C THR A 537 8.97 -36.88 -15.78
N SER A 538 8.99 -35.55 -15.81
CA SER A 538 8.46 -34.79 -16.96
C SER A 538 9.52 -34.00 -17.72
N PHE A 539 10.71 -33.77 -17.15
CA PHE A 539 11.84 -33.17 -17.86
C PHE A 539 13.12 -33.93 -17.52
N HIS A 540 13.48 -34.92 -18.35
CA HIS A 540 14.78 -35.58 -18.29
C HIS A 540 15.90 -34.53 -18.45
N ILE A 541 16.65 -34.25 -17.39
CA ILE A 541 17.89 -33.46 -17.46
C ILE A 541 18.99 -34.25 -16.77
N GLU A 542 20.04 -34.56 -17.53
CA GLU A 542 21.29 -35.10 -16.99
C GLU A 542 21.92 -34.07 -16.02
N PRO A 543 22.28 -34.45 -14.79
CA PRO A 543 22.94 -33.53 -13.87
C PRO A 543 24.33 -33.16 -14.40
N SER A 544 24.48 -31.94 -14.92
CA SER A 544 25.77 -31.35 -15.28
C SER A 544 26.60 -31.06 -14.04
N TRP A 545 27.85 -31.52 -14.00
CA TRP A 545 28.77 -31.26 -12.89
C TRP A 545 29.29 -29.82 -13.02
N GLU A 546 28.80 -28.90 -12.20
CA GLU A 546 29.28 -27.52 -12.18
C GLU A 546 30.55 -27.42 -11.32
N THR A 547 31.65 -26.96 -11.91
CA THR A 547 32.90 -26.60 -11.22
C THR A 547 32.66 -25.49 -10.20
N GLU A 548 33.09 -25.69 -8.95
CA GLU A 548 32.96 -24.69 -7.89
C GLU A 548 33.72 -23.40 -8.21
N GLN A 549 32.99 -22.30 -8.45
CA GLN A 549 33.57 -20.97 -8.61
C GLN A 549 33.93 -20.34 -7.25
N ASN A 550 35.06 -19.62 -7.22
CA ASN A 550 35.57 -18.88 -6.07
C ASN A 550 34.53 -17.91 -5.44
N TYR A 551 34.52 -17.81 -4.10
CA TYR A 551 33.58 -16.98 -3.33
C TYR A 551 33.56 -15.50 -3.75
N LEU A 552 34.74 -14.91 -3.99
CA LEU A 552 34.86 -13.53 -4.46
C LEU A 552 34.21 -13.32 -5.83
N GLN A 553 34.34 -14.29 -6.73
CA GLN A 553 33.76 -14.23 -8.06
C GLN A 553 32.25 -14.42 -8.02
N LYS A 554 31.72 -15.27 -7.12
CA LYS A 554 30.28 -15.37 -6.85
C LYS A 554 29.71 -14.05 -6.30
N LYS A 555 30.39 -13.39 -5.36
CA LYS A 555 29.96 -12.08 -4.84
C LYS A 555 30.04 -10.98 -5.90
N TRP A 556 31.13 -10.93 -6.67
CA TRP A 556 31.29 -9.96 -7.75
C TRP A 556 30.21 -10.16 -8.81
N ASN A 557 29.97 -11.40 -9.24
CA ASN A 557 28.90 -11.74 -10.17
C ASN A 557 27.54 -11.30 -9.62
N SER A 558 27.24 -11.58 -8.34
CA SER A 558 25.99 -11.14 -7.71
C SER A 558 25.82 -9.61 -7.67
N VAL A 559 26.89 -8.86 -7.37
CA VAL A 559 26.87 -7.39 -7.39
C VAL A 559 26.69 -6.87 -8.82
N THR A 560 27.40 -7.43 -9.80
CA THR A 560 27.25 -7.02 -11.21
C THR A 560 25.85 -7.29 -11.73
N THR A 561 25.25 -8.45 -11.41
CA THR A 561 23.86 -8.76 -11.77
C THR A 561 22.88 -7.78 -11.12
N PHE A 562 23.06 -7.46 -9.84
CA PHE A 562 22.23 -6.45 -9.17
C PHE A 562 22.31 -5.07 -9.83
N LEU A 563 23.53 -4.64 -10.21
CA LEU A 563 23.76 -3.37 -10.92
C LEU A 563 23.13 -3.38 -12.32
N GLU A 564 23.24 -4.48 -13.06
CA GLU A 564 22.64 -4.61 -14.41
C GLU A 564 21.11 -4.61 -14.35
N GLU A 565 20.51 -5.33 -13.40
CA GLU A 565 19.06 -5.38 -13.18
C GLU A 565 18.49 -4.02 -12.76
N ASN A 566 19.18 -3.32 -11.87
CA ASN A 566 18.68 -2.08 -11.27
C ASN A 566 19.32 -0.81 -11.84
N ARG A 567 20.04 -0.90 -12.98
CA ARG A 567 20.78 0.23 -13.55
C ARG A 567 19.95 1.50 -13.71
N GLN A 568 18.71 1.36 -14.19
CA GLN A 568 17.78 2.48 -14.36
C GLN A 568 17.40 3.06 -13.00
N ASN A 569 17.06 2.18 -12.04
CA ASN A 569 16.66 2.57 -10.70
C ASN A 569 17.76 3.34 -9.96
N ILE A 570 19.00 2.87 -10.09
CA ILE A 570 20.18 3.46 -9.46
C ILE A 570 20.47 4.82 -10.10
N PHE A 571 20.45 4.91 -11.44
CA PHE A 571 20.77 6.14 -12.15
C PHE A 571 19.83 7.30 -11.77
N TYR A 572 18.51 7.07 -11.77
CA TYR A 572 17.57 8.15 -11.46
C TYR A 572 17.61 8.52 -9.96
N LEU A 573 17.81 7.55 -9.05
CA LEU A 573 17.95 7.84 -7.62
C LEU A 573 19.23 8.61 -7.34
N PHE A 574 20.33 8.26 -8.02
CA PHE A 574 21.58 9.00 -7.96
C PHE A 574 21.36 10.44 -8.41
N LEU A 575 20.72 10.65 -9.57
CA LEU A 575 20.39 11.99 -10.06
C LEU A 575 19.55 12.79 -9.06
N PHE A 576 18.51 12.18 -8.47
CA PHE A 576 17.66 12.81 -7.47
C PHE A 576 18.48 13.27 -6.24
N TYR A 577 19.26 12.37 -5.64
CA TYR A 577 20.05 12.70 -4.45
C TYR A 577 21.19 13.69 -4.73
N VAL A 578 21.84 13.60 -5.90
CA VAL A 578 22.87 14.57 -6.31
C VAL A 578 22.27 15.97 -6.37
N ILE A 579 21.10 16.15 -7.00
CA ILE A 579 20.45 17.47 -7.08
C ILE A 579 20.04 17.94 -5.68
N THR A 580 19.43 17.07 -4.87
CA THR A 580 19.01 17.45 -3.50
C THR A 580 20.19 17.88 -2.64
N ILE A 581 21.30 17.13 -2.66
CA ILE A 581 22.50 17.45 -1.88
C ILE A 581 23.21 18.69 -2.45
N ALA A 582 23.28 18.85 -3.77
CA ALA A 582 23.88 20.03 -4.38
C ALA A 582 23.14 21.31 -3.98
N LEU A 583 21.80 21.30 -3.96
CA LEU A 583 20.99 22.44 -3.49
C LEU A 583 21.21 22.73 -2.00
N PHE A 584 21.37 21.69 -1.18
CA PHE A 584 21.73 21.84 0.23
C PHE A 584 23.09 22.53 0.38
N VAL A 585 24.12 21.98 -0.28
CA VAL A 585 25.51 22.43 -0.16
C VAL A 585 25.72 23.82 -0.72
N GLU A 586 25.11 24.16 -1.86
CA GLU A 586 25.19 25.50 -2.45
C GLU A 586 24.68 26.58 -1.47
N ARG A 587 23.52 26.35 -0.86
CA ARG A 587 22.99 27.28 0.15
C ARG A 587 23.80 27.27 1.44
N PHE A 588 24.27 26.10 1.87
CA PHE A 588 25.10 25.98 3.05
C PHE A 588 26.39 26.80 2.90
N ILE A 589 27.09 26.69 1.75
CA ILE A 589 28.29 27.47 1.45
C ILE A 589 27.97 28.96 1.36
N HIS A 590 26.88 29.33 0.67
CA HIS A 590 26.49 30.73 0.52
C HIS A 590 26.28 31.42 1.89
N TYR A 591 25.52 30.81 2.79
CA TYR A 591 25.26 31.38 4.12
C TYR A 591 26.40 31.18 5.12
N SER A 592 27.35 30.27 4.84
CA SER A 592 28.54 30.09 5.69
C SER A 592 29.65 31.09 5.35
N PHE A 593 29.83 31.42 4.07
CA PHE A 593 31.00 32.16 3.59
C PHE A 593 30.68 33.39 2.73
N MET A 594 29.64 33.36 1.89
CA MET A 594 29.36 34.45 0.94
C MET A 594 28.43 35.54 1.50
N ALA A 595 27.69 35.23 2.57
CA ALA A 595 26.70 36.12 3.17
C ALA A 595 27.23 36.95 4.37
N GLU A 596 28.54 37.08 4.52
CA GLU A 596 29.17 37.78 5.66
C GLU A 596 28.72 39.24 5.79
N HIS A 597 28.51 39.94 4.67
CA HIS A 597 28.00 41.32 4.64
C HIS A 597 26.61 41.50 5.28
N THR A 598 25.83 40.43 5.46
CA THR A 598 24.51 40.49 6.11
C THR A 598 24.57 40.23 7.61
N ASP A 599 25.73 39.81 8.13
CA ASP A 599 26.00 39.42 9.52
C ASP A 599 25.00 38.41 10.15
N LEU A 600 24.17 37.75 9.32
CA LEU A 600 23.17 36.77 9.76
C LEU A 600 23.79 35.60 10.54
N ARG A 601 25.03 35.25 10.22
CA ARG A 601 25.77 34.16 10.88
C ARG A 601 26.21 34.52 12.29
N HIS A 602 26.58 35.77 12.56
CA HIS A 602 26.92 36.21 13.91
C HIS A 602 25.67 36.21 14.80
N ILE A 603 24.52 36.59 14.24
CA ILE A 603 23.23 36.65 14.96
C ILE A 603 22.62 35.25 15.20
N MET A 604 22.62 34.37 14.19
CA MET A 604 21.88 33.09 14.21
C MET A 604 22.78 31.84 14.29
N GLY A 605 24.11 32.01 14.24
CA GLY A 605 25.07 30.91 14.26
C GLY A 605 25.06 30.05 12.99
N VAL A 606 25.51 28.80 13.12
CA VAL A 606 25.53 27.82 12.00
C VAL A 606 24.12 27.35 11.61
N GLY A 607 23.14 27.54 12.49
CA GLY A 607 21.76 27.11 12.27
C GLY A 607 21.14 27.72 11.02
N ILE A 608 21.49 28.95 10.64
CA ILE A 608 20.98 29.59 9.41
C ILE A 608 21.45 28.87 8.14
N ALA A 609 22.71 28.42 8.08
CA ALA A 609 23.22 27.70 6.91
C ALA A 609 22.51 26.35 6.74
N ILE A 610 22.24 25.66 7.86
CA ILE A 610 21.51 24.38 7.88
C ILE A 610 20.04 24.58 7.49
N THR A 611 19.35 25.59 8.02
CA THR A 611 17.93 25.83 7.71
C THR A 611 17.70 26.28 6.29
N ARG A 612 18.61 27.09 5.72
CA ARG A 612 18.51 27.55 4.32
C ARG A 612 18.87 26.44 3.33
N GLY A 613 19.86 25.60 3.64
CA GLY A 613 20.18 24.41 2.87
C GLY A 613 19.05 23.38 2.87
N SER A 614 18.46 23.12 4.05
CA SER A 614 17.32 22.21 4.16
C SER A 614 16.08 22.75 3.46
N ALA A 615 15.81 24.07 3.53
CA ALA A 615 14.69 24.71 2.83
C ALA A 615 14.77 24.57 1.30
N ALA A 616 15.95 24.74 0.69
CA ALA A 616 16.13 24.57 -0.75
C ALA A 616 15.93 23.12 -1.19
N SER A 617 16.51 22.17 -0.44
CA SER A 617 16.33 20.73 -0.66
C SER A 617 14.87 20.31 -0.53
N LEU A 618 14.18 20.87 0.48
CA LEU A 618 12.79 20.61 0.77
C LEU A 618 11.86 21.15 -0.33
N SER A 619 12.15 22.35 -0.82
CA SER A 619 11.42 22.97 -1.93
C SER A 619 11.43 22.09 -3.18
N PHE A 620 12.60 21.56 -3.54
CA PHE A 620 12.76 20.62 -4.64
C PHE A 620 12.00 19.30 -4.42
N CYS A 621 12.14 18.70 -3.23
CA CYS A 621 11.48 17.43 -2.92
C CYS A 621 9.94 17.54 -2.97
N TYR A 622 9.36 18.59 -2.40
CA TYR A 622 7.91 18.81 -2.47
C TYR A 622 7.43 18.95 -3.92
N CYS A 623 8.15 19.68 -4.77
CA CYS A 623 7.74 19.84 -6.16
C CYS A 623 7.77 18.50 -6.95
N ILE A 624 8.75 17.63 -6.68
CA ILE A 624 8.81 16.28 -7.26
C ILE A 624 7.65 15.40 -6.80
N LEU A 625 7.18 15.54 -5.55
CA LEU A 625 6.04 14.75 -5.06
C LEU A 625 4.78 14.95 -5.90
N LEU A 626 4.57 16.14 -6.48
CA LEU A 626 3.47 16.39 -7.40
C LEU A 626 3.68 15.68 -8.74
N LEU A 627 4.87 15.81 -9.34
CA LEU A 627 5.21 15.18 -10.62
C LEU A 627 5.06 13.66 -10.58
N THR A 628 5.49 13.03 -9.48
CA THR A 628 5.34 11.58 -9.30
C THR A 628 3.88 11.12 -9.29
N MET A 629 2.91 12.01 -9.07
CA MET A 629 1.47 11.68 -9.02
C MET A 629 0.68 12.21 -10.23
N SER A 630 1.36 12.75 -11.25
CA SER A 630 0.78 13.17 -12.54
C SER A 630 0.71 11.99 -13.50
N ARG A 631 -0.33 11.16 -13.37
CA ARG A 631 -0.39 9.81 -13.98
C ARG A 631 -0.55 9.83 -15.49
N ASN A 632 -1.37 10.73 -16.03
CA ASN A 632 -1.58 10.81 -17.48
C ASN A 632 -0.32 11.35 -18.15
N PHE A 633 0.32 12.36 -17.53
CA PHE A 633 1.62 12.86 -17.97
C PHE A 633 2.68 11.75 -17.98
N LEU A 634 2.84 11.02 -16.88
CA LEU A 634 3.80 9.92 -16.81
C LEU A 634 3.49 8.79 -17.80
N THR A 635 2.21 8.52 -18.07
CA THR A 635 1.80 7.51 -19.05
C THR A 635 2.16 7.95 -20.47
N LYS A 636 1.97 9.24 -20.81
CA LYS A 636 2.39 9.78 -22.10
C LYS A 636 3.91 9.85 -22.24
N LEU A 637 4.62 10.15 -21.15
CA LEU A 637 6.09 10.19 -21.14
C LEU A 637 6.72 8.81 -21.43
N LYS A 638 6.00 7.71 -21.16
CA LYS A 638 6.44 6.35 -21.51
C LYS A 638 6.46 6.07 -23.01
N GLU A 639 5.70 6.81 -23.81
CA GLU A 639 5.74 6.66 -25.28
C GLU A 639 7.07 7.16 -25.88
N PHE A 640 7.83 7.95 -25.11
CA PHE A 640 9.14 8.47 -25.52
C PHE A 640 10.30 7.58 -25.05
N SER A 641 11.44 7.71 -25.71
CA SER A 641 12.68 6.98 -25.39
C SER A 641 13.24 7.25 -23.98
N VAL A 642 12.67 8.23 -23.24
CA VAL A 642 13.02 8.56 -21.85
C VAL A 642 12.86 7.37 -20.90
N GLN A 643 11.92 6.45 -21.19
CA GLN A 643 11.71 5.23 -20.39
C GLN A 643 12.95 4.31 -20.33
N GLN A 644 13.88 4.42 -21.29
CA GLN A 644 15.12 3.65 -21.27
C GLN A 644 16.06 4.06 -20.12
N TYR A 645 15.93 5.29 -19.63
CA TYR A 645 16.79 5.86 -18.57
C TYR A 645 16.04 6.02 -17.25
N ILE A 646 14.75 6.37 -17.28
CA ILE A 646 13.93 6.62 -16.10
C ILE A 646 12.84 5.54 -15.99
N PRO A 647 12.78 4.78 -14.88
CA PRO A 647 11.78 3.74 -14.66
C PRO A 647 10.45 4.38 -14.21
N LEU A 648 9.70 4.93 -15.17
CA LEU A 648 8.42 5.63 -14.94
C LEU A 648 7.34 4.74 -14.32
N ASP A 649 7.48 3.41 -14.41
CA ASP A 649 6.59 2.44 -13.76
C ASP A 649 6.69 2.46 -12.23
N SER A 650 7.86 2.82 -11.69
CA SER A 650 8.14 2.84 -10.25
C SER A 650 7.77 4.17 -9.56
N HIS A 651 7.01 5.05 -10.21
CA HIS A 651 6.66 6.40 -9.70
C HIS A 651 6.07 6.40 -8.28
N ILE A 652 5.26 5.40 -7.90
CA ILE A 652 4.68 5.31 -6.55
C ILE A 652 5.75 4.97 -5.49
N GLN A 653 6.72 4.13 -5.83
CA GLN A 653 7.81 3.81 -4.91
C GLN A 653 8.72 5.02 -4.77
N PHE A 654 9.03 5.70 -5.87
CA PHE A 654 9.81 6.93 -5.85
C PHE A 654 9.12 8.04 -5.05
N HIS A 655 7.79 8.21 -5.17
CA HIS A 655 7.02 9.14 -4.35
C HIS A 655 7.22 8.92 -2.85
N LYS A 656 7.29 7.66 -2.39
CA LYS A 656 7.55 7.36 -0.97
C LYS A 656 8.99 7.72 -0.58
N ILE A 657 9.97 7.44 -1.44
CA ILE A 657 11.37 7.79 -1.20
C ILE A 657 11.50 9.31 -1.08
N ALA A 658 10.99 10.05 -2.07
CA ALA A 658 10.98 11.51 -2.05
C ALA A 658 10.24 12.08 -0.82
N ALA A 659 9.15 11.45 -0.37
CA ALA A 659 8.42 11.87 0.82
C ALA A 659 9.22 11.63 2.11
N CYS A 660 9.94 10.52 2.21
CA CYS A 660 10.85 10.26 3.33
C CYS A 660 12.02 11.25 3.35
N THR A 661 12.60 11.57 2.19
CA THR A 661 13.65 12.60 2.08
C THR A 661 13.13 13.99 2.44
N ALA A 662 11.93 14.35 1.98
CA ALA A 662 11.27 15.60 2.35
C ALA A 662 10.98 15.67 3.86
N LEU A 663 10.57 14.57 4.49
CA LEU A 663 10.38 14.50 5.95
C LEU A 663 11.68 14.74 6.72
N PHE A 664 12.78 14.13 6.27
CA PHE A 664 14.10 14.33 6.88
C PHE A 664 14.53 15.81 6.83
N PHE A 665 14.45 16.45 5.66
CA PHE A 665 14.80 17.87 5.53
C PHE A 665 13.81 18.79 6.22
N SER A 666 12.52 18.43 6.31
CA SER A 666 11.53 19.18 7.10
C SER A 666 11.88 19.18 8.59
N LEU A 667 12.25 18.02 9.13
CA LEU A 667 12.66 17.92 10.53
C LEU A 667 13.94 18.72 10.80
N LEU A 668 14.94 18.59 9.91
CA LEU A 668 16.18 19.35 9.99
C LEU A 668 15.94 20.87 9.92
N HIS A 669 15.03 21.30 9.05
CA HIS A 669 14.63 22.70 8.91
C HIS A 669 13.95 23.24 10.19
N THR A 670 12.98 22.50 10.73
CA THR A 670 12.25 22.91 11.94
C THR A 670 13.17 22.96 13.17
N VAL A 671 14.01 21.92 13.37
CA VAL A 671 14.97 21.90 14.48
C VAL A 671 15.99 23.02 14.36
N GLY A 672 16.51 23.26 13.16
CA GLY A 672 17.43 24.38 12.91
C GLY A 672 16.79 25.74 13.21
N HIS A 673 15.50 25.93 12.90
CA HIS A 673 14.80 27.17 13.22
C HIS A 673 14.56 27.37 14.72
N ILE A 674 14.33 26.30 15.49
CA ILE A 674 14.25 26.41 16.95
C ILE A 674 15.59 26.87 17.54
N VAL A 675 16.70 26.29 17.08
CA VAL A 675 18.05 26.74 17.50
C VAL A 675 18.30 28.19 17.09
N ASN A 676 17.88 28.57 15.89
CA ASN A 676 17.97 29.96 15.43
C ASN A 676 17.14 30.91 16.29
N PHE A 677 15.93 30.55 16.69
CA PHE A 677 15.10 31.39 17.57
C PHE A 677 15.71 31.55 18.95
N TYR A 678 16.39 30.53 19.48
CA TYR A 678 17.18 30.67 20.69
C TYR A 678 18.27 31.73 20.53
N HIS A 679 19.09 31.63 19.48
CA HIS A 679 20.14 32.61 19.22
C HIS A 679 19.57 34.02 19.01
N VAL A 680 18.56 34.19 18.16
CA VAL A 680 17.90 35.49 17.89
C VAL A 680 17.35 36.12 19.17
N SER A 681 16.74 35.34 20.07
CA SER A 681 16.19 35.87 21.32
C SER A 681 17.25 36.22 22.37
N THR A 682 18.51 35.79 22.20
CA THR A 682 19.63 36.20 23.07
C THR A 682 20.34 37.46 22.59
N GLN A 683 20.00 37.98 21.40
CA GLN A 683 20.68 39.10 20.77
C GLN A 683 20.05 40.46 21.16
N PRO A 684 20.85 41.53 21.27
CA PRO A 684 20.33 42.86 21.52
C PRO A 684 19.51 43.37 20.34
N VAL A 685 18.61 44.33 20.61
CA VAL A 685 17.70 44.90 19.59
C VAL A 685 18.44 45.57 18.44
N GLU A 686 19.63 46.10 18.69
CA GLU A 686 20.50 46.69 17.67
C GLU A 686 20.88 45.67 16.58
N ASN A 687 21.31 44.47 17.00
CA ASN A 687 21.62 43.37 16.08
C ASN A 687 20.37 42.88 15.35
N LEU A 688 19.21 42.88 16.01
CA LEU A 688 17.94 42.48 15.41
C LEU A 688 17.41 43.47 14.37
N LYS A 689 17.72 44.77 14.50
CA LYS A 689 17.43 45.77 13.46
C LYS A 689 18.23 45.48 12.18
N CYS A 690 19.44 44.92 12.30
CA CYS A 690 20.26 44.50 11.17
C CYS A 690 19.78 43.17 10.54
N LEU A 691 19.02 42.34 11.28
CA LEU A 691 18.51 41.05 10.78
C LEU A 691 17.50 41.24 9.62
N THR A 692 16.53 42.15 9.78
CA THR A 692 15.51 42.40 8.77
C THR A 692 15.06 43.85 8.76
N ASN A 693 14.91 44.44 7.58
CA ASN A 693 14.31 45.77 7.42
C ASN A 693 12.78 45.79 7.62
N GLU A 694 12.15 44.61 7.57
CA GLU A 694 10.69 44.43 7.59
C GLU A 694 10.11 44.45 9.01
N VAL A 695 10.94 44.17 10.03
CA VAL A 695 10.51 44.14 11.44
C VAL A 695 11.22 45.25 12.19
N ARG A 696 10.44 46.21 12.72
CA ARG A 696 10.96 47.30 13.56
C ARG A 696 10.49 47.12 15.00
N PHE A 697 11.45 47.10 15.91
CA PHE A 697 11.19 47.06 17.35
C PHE A 697 11.39 48.44 17.97
N PRO A 698 10.51 48.86 18.90
CA PRO A 698 10.82 49.95 19.83
C PRO A 698 12.11 49.66 20.61
N SER A 699 12.82 50.70 21.03
CA SER A 699 14.11 50.60 21.75
C SER A 699 14.04 49.70 22.99
N ASP A 700 12.92 49.71 23.69
CA ASP A 700 12.72 48.99 24.96
C ASP A 700 11.98 47.65 24.80
N TYR A 701 11.61 47.28 23.57
CA TYR A 701 10.83 46.07 23.33
C TYR A 701 11.72 44.83 23.31
N LYS A 702 11.34 43.81 24.08
CA LYS A 702 12.05 42.53 24.17
C LYS A 702 11.36 41.47 23.28
N PRO A 703 11.90 41.13 22.10
CA PRO A 703 11.33 40.11 21.24
C PRO A 703 11.57 38.71 21.83
N SER A 704 10.59 38.25 22.58
CA SER A 704 10.53 36.88 23.15
C SER A 704 10.46 35.80 22.07
N ILE A 705 10.77 34.56 22.44
CA ILE A 705 10.57 33.39 21.54
C ILE A 705 9.09 33.29 21.11
N THR A 706 8.17 33.69 21.99
CA THR A 706 6.72 33.73 21.71
C THR A 706 6.41 34.63 20.52
N PHE A 707 7.08 35.78 20.40
CA PHE A 707 6.94 36.67 19.25
C PHE A 707 7.32 35.94 17.96
N TRP A 708 8.51 35.32 17.93
CA TRP A 708 9.00 34.63 16.73
C TRP A 708 8.16 33.42 16.32
N LEU A 709 7.63 32.65 17.27
CA LEU A 709 6.82 31.47 16.98
C LEU A 709 5.36 31.79 16.61
N PHE A 710 4.72 32.72 17.30
CA PHE A 710 3.26 32.91 17.21
C PHE A 710 2.83 34.24 16.62
N GLN A 711 3.70 35.25 16.58
CA GLN A 711 3.36 36.58 16.02
C GLN A 711 3.97 36.82 14.64
N THR A 712 4.97 36.01 14.23
CA THR A 712 5.48 36.05 12.85
C THR A 712 4.72 35.11 11.93
N ILE A 713 4.52 35.55 10.67
CA ILE A 713 3.90 34.73 9.63
C ILE A 713 4.69 33.43 9.42
N THR A 714 6.03 33.52 9.39
CA THR A 714 6.95 32.37 9.27
C THR A 714 6.76 31.36 10.38
N GLY A 715 6.64 31.81 11.63
CA GLY A 715 6.44 30.93 12.80
C GLY A 715 5.10 30.21 12.77
N VAL A 716 4.00 30.96 12.61
CA VAL A 716 2.64 30.41 12.63
C VAL A 716 2.43 29.41 11.49
N THR A 717 2.85 29.78 10.27
CA THR A 717 2.76 28.88 9.11
C THR A 717 3.66 27.66 9.27
N GLY A 718 4.86 27.80 9.85
CA GLY A 718 5.76 26.69 10.14
C GLY A 718 5.17 25.65 11.10
N ILE A 719 4.50 26.11 12.17
CA ILE A 719 3.80 25.24 13.13
C ILE A 719 2.65 24.49 12.43
N MET A 720 1.83 25.19 11.64
CA MET A 720 0.73 24.59 10.91
C MET A 720 1.21 23.56 9.87
N LEU A 721 2.29 23.87 9.14
CA LEU A 721 2.92 22.97 8.18
C LEU A 721 3.43 21.70 8.87
N PHE A 722 4.09 21.83 10.03
CA PHE A 722 4.60 20.69 10.80
C PHE A 722 3.47 19.76 11.26
N ILE A 723 2.37 20.32 11.78
CA ILE A 723 1.19 19.54 12.19
C ILE A 723 0.58 18.80 10.99
N ILE A 724 0.35 19.49 9.87
CA ILE A 724 -0.25 18.88 8.66
C ILE A 724 0.65 17.76 8.13
N MET A 725 1.96 18.01 8.06
CA MET A 725 2.94 17.01 7.63
C MET A 725 2.91 15.76 8.53
N CYS A 726 2.89 15.94 9.86
CA CYS A 726 2.78 14.83 10.81
C CYS A 726 1.51 14.00 10.59
N ILE A 727 0.35 14.65 10.40
CA ILE A 727 -0.92 13.98 10.13
C ILE A 727 -0.83 13.17 8.83
N ILE A 728 -0.33 13.75 7.74
CA ILE A 728 -0.21 13.07 6.45
C ILE A 728 0.67 11.81 6.57
N VAL A 729 1.86 11.94 7.18
CA VAL A 729 2.83 10.83 7.29
C VAL A 729 2.29 9.69 8.15
N VAL A 730 1.69 10.01 9.30
CA VAL A 730 1.14 8.99 10.20
C VAL A 730 0.01 8.20 9.54
N PHE A 731 -0.95 8.87 8.90
CA PHE A 731 -2.07 8.19 8.24
C PHE A 731 -1.67 7.51 6.92
N ALA A 732 -0.58 7.94 6.28
CA ALA A 732 0.03 7.28 5.13
C ALA A 732 0.81 6.00 5.50
N HIS A 733 1.10 5.78 6.79
CA HIS A 733 1.86 4.62 7.25
C HIS A 733 1.18 3.29 6.82
N PRO A 734 1.95 2.28 6.31
CA PRO A 734 1.38 1.07 5.72
C PRO A 734 0.40 0.30 6.63
N VAL A 735 0.61 0.34 7.95
CA VAL A 735 -0.24 -0.33 8.93
C VAL A 735 -1.62 0.33 9.03
N ILE A 736 -1.67 1.66 9.11
CA ILE A 736 -2.92 2.43 9.23
C ILE A 736 -3.65 2.43 7.90
N ARG A 737 -2.94 2.66 6.79
CA ARG A 737 -3.51 2.67 5.43
C ARG A 737 -4.26 1.39 5.08
N LYS A 738 -3.73 0.22 5.45
CA LYS A 738 -4.38 -1.09 5.21
C LYS A 738 -5.69 -1.26 5.99
N LYS A 739 -5.79 -0.68 7.19
CA LYS A 739 -6.94 -0.83 8.08
C LYS A 739 -7.99 0.27 7.89
N ALA A 740 -7.57 1.49 7.57
CA ALA A 740 -8.38 2.70 7.54
C ALA A 740 -8.20 3.55 6.26
N TYR A 741 -8.32 2.92 5.08
CA TYR A 741 -8.05 3.55 3.77
C TYR A 741 -8.83 4.85 3.49
N LYS A 742 -10.09 4.96 3.95
CA LYS A 742 -10.89 6.20 3.80
C LYS A 742 -10.26 7.40 4.51
N PHE A 743 -9.75 7.19 5.72
CA PHE A 743 -9.09 8.25 6.51
C PHE A 743 -7.71 8.58 5.96
N PHE A 744 -6.98 7.58 5.45
CA PHE A 744 -5.77 7.83 4.68
C PHE A 744 -6.03 8.80 3.52
N TRP A 745 -7.04 8.54 2.68
CA TRP A 745 -7.35 9.46 1.58
C TRP A 745 -7.76 10.86 2.05
N ALA A 746 -8.62 10.95 3.08
CA ALA A 746 -9.06 12.23 3.61
C ALA A 746 -7.92 13.09 4.16
N THR A 747 -7.02 12.47 4.94
CA THR A 747 -5.84 13.15 5.51
C THR A 747 -4.80 13.45 4.45
N HIS A 748 -4.61 12.57 3.46
CA HIS A 748 -3.65 12.82 2.38
C HIS A 748 -4.05 14.03 1.53
N THR A 749 -5.34 14.33 1.34
CA THR A 749 -5.85 15.55 0.67
C THR A 749 -5.39 16.85 1.34
N LEU A 750 -4.93 16.81 2.58
CA LEU A 750 -4.30 17.96 3.25
C LEU A 750 -3.02 18.44 2.56
N TYR A 751 -2.54 17.76 1.51
CA TYR A 751 -1.51 18.31 0.63
C TYR A 751 -1.90 19.66 0.02
N ILE A 752 -3.20 19.92 -0.23
CA ILE A 752 -3.66 21.21 -0.78
C ILE A 752 -3.34 22.38 0.18
N PRO A 753 -3.81 22.37 1.46
CA PRO A 753 -3.42 23.41 2.41
C PRO A 753 -1.92 23.38 2.72
N LEU A 754 -1.24 22.24 2.64
CA LEU A 754 0.23 22.17 2.79
C LEU A 754 0.94 23.05 1.73
N TYR A 755 0.63 22.91 0.44
CA TYR A 755 1.25 23.73 -0.61
C TYR A 755 0.87 25.21 -0.53
N LEU A 756 -0.37 25.52 -0.17
CA LEU A 756 -0.81 26.91 0.03
C LEU A 756 -0.01 27.57 1.17
N LEU A 757 0.13 26.87 2.29
CA LEU A 757 0.93 27.35 3.42
C LEU A 757 2.41 27.44 3.10
N CYS A 758 2.98 26.54 2.28
CA CYS A 758 4.37 26.64 1.82
C CYS A 758 4.63 27.91 0.99
N LEU A 759 3.67 28.33 0.16
CA LEU A 759 3.76 29.59 -0.60
C LEU A 759 3.74 30.81 0.34
N ILE A 760 2.91 30.77 1.39
CA ILE A 760 2.79 31.87 2.37
C ILE A 760 3.99 31.91 3.32
N HIS A 761 4.54 30.76 3.68
CA HIS A 761 5.58 30.60 4.70
C HIS A 761 6.82 31.47 4.45
N GLY A 762 7.22 31.65 3.19
CA GLY A 762 8.38 32.47 2.82
C GLY A 762 8.11 33.96 2.60
N LEU A 763 6.86 34.42 2.67
CA LEU A 763 6.48 35.79 2.26
C LEU A 763 7.01 36.89 3.19
N ALA A 764 7.24 36.58 4.46
CA ALA A 764 7.72 37.55 5.45
C ALA A 764 9.20 37.94 5.29
N LYS A 765 9.93 37.35 4.31
CA LYS A 765 11.32 37.68 3.95
C LYS A 765 12.33 37.70 5.11
N LEU A 766 12.04 37.00 6.21
CA LEU A 766 12.80 37.06 7.47
C LEU A 766 14.29 36.73 7.34
N THR A 767 14.66 35.88 6.39
CA THR A 767 16.05 35.42 6.17
C THR A 767 16.50 35.58 4.71
N GLY A 768 15.66 36.21 3.89
CA GLY A 768 15.85 36.35 2.45
C GLY A 768 14.58 36.06 1.64
N GLU A 769 14.68 36.27 0.33
CA GLU A 769 13.54 36.23 -0.58
C GLU A 769 12.89 34.83 -0.72
N PRO A 770 11.56 34.76 -0.96
CA PRO A 770 10.86 33.51 -1.17
C PRO A 770 11.23 32.89 -2.52
N ARG A 771 11.81 31.70 -2.50
CA ARG A 771 12.20 30.95 -3.72
C ARG A 771 11.33 29.73 -4.01
N PHE A 772 10.45 29.32 -3.09
CA PHE A 772 9.62 28.12 -3.25
C PHE A 772 8.74 28.18 -4.51
N TRP A 773 8.20 29.36 -4.84
CA TRP A 773 7.34 29.54 -6.02
C TRP A 773 8.05 29.19 -7.33
N ILE A 774 9.36 29.46 -7.44
CA ILE A 774 10.17 29.15 -8.63
C ILE A 774 10.18 27.64 -8.87
N PHE A 775 10.35 26.84 -7.81
CA PHE A 775 10.30 25.38 -7.90
C PHE A 775 8.88 24.87 -8.14
N PHE A 776 7.87 25.55 -7.61
CA PHE A 776 6.48 25.09 -7.64
C PHE A 776 5.76 25.34 -8.97
N MET A 777 6.02 26.46 -9.66
CA MET A 777 5.22 26.89 -10.83
C MET A 777 5.11 25.83 -11.94
N GLY A 778 6.24 25.25 -12.37
CA GLY A 778 6.24 24.23 -13.44
C GLY A 778 5.53 22.93 -13.04
N PRO A 779 5.99 22.24 -11.98
CA PRO A 779 5.34 21.03 -11.45
C PRO A 779 3.88 21.21 -11.05
N GLY A 780 3.53 22.35 -10.46
CA GLY A 780 2.17 22.71 -10.07
C GLY A 780 1.24 22.84 -11.27
N ALA A 781 1.66 23.57 -12.31
CA ALA A 781 0.89 23.71 -13.54
C ALA A 781 0.66 22.34 -14.23
N LEU A 782 1.71 21.52 -14.34
CA LEU A 782 1.61 20.16 -14.92
C LEU A 782 0.65 19.26 -14.14
N PHE A 783 0.69 19.31 -12.81
CA PHE A 783 -0.21 18.54 -11.96
C PHE A 783 -1.67 18.98 -12.11
N ILE A 784 -1.93 20.29 -12.19
CA ILE A 784 -3.28 20.83 -12.42
C ILE A 784 -3.82 20.35 -13.77
N LEU A 785 -3.02 20.46 -14.84
CA LEU A 785 -3.40 19.96 -16.17
C LEU A 785 -3.69 18.45 -16.15
N ASP A 786 -2.86 17.65 -15.49
CA ASP A 786 -3.08 16.20 -15.32
C ASP A 786 -4.42 15.91 -14.62
N LYS A 787 -4.76 16.67 -13.58
CA LYS A 787 -6.04 16.50 -12.86
C LYS A 787 -7.25 16.91 -13.68
N VAL A 788 -7.16 17.98 -14.47
CA VAL A 788 -8.21 18.39 -15.40
C VAL A 788 -8.49 17.28 -16.42
N VAL A 789 -7.43 16.70 -17.00
CA VAL A 789 -7.55 15.56 -17.93
C VAL A 789 -8.18 14.35 -17.26
N SER A 790 -7.72 13.97 -16.06
CA SER A 790 -8.31 12.86 -15.30
C SER A 790 -9.77 13.06 -14.93
N PHE A 791 -10.19 14.30 -14.63
CA PHE A 791 -11.57 14.60 -14.25
C PHE A 791 -12.55 14.35 -15.41
N ARG A 792 -12.13 14.68 -16.64
CA ARG A 792 -12.92 14.45 -17.86
C ARG A 792 -13.26 12.97 -18.09
N THR A 793 -12.38 12.05 -17.69
CA THR A 793 -12.52 10.60 -17.91
C THR A 793 -13.27 9.84 -16.80
N ARG A 794 -13.57 10.45 -15.66
CA ARG A 794 -13.95 9.75 -14.41
C ARG A 794 -15.42 9.34 -14.28
N TYR A 795 -16.31 9.82 -15.16
CA TYR A 795 -17.77 9.73 -14.97
C TYR A 795 -18.53 9.19 -16.18
N ILE A 796 -17.98 8.21 -16.90
CA ILE A 796 -18.71 7.56 -18.00
C ILE A 796 -19.46 6.34 -17.45
N PRO A 797 -20.81 6.35 -17.39
CA PRO A 797 -21.59 5.16 -17.06
C PRO A 797 -21.64 4.22 -18.28
N LEU A 798 -21.27 2.96 -18.07
CA LEU A 798 -21.27 1.92 -19.10
C LEU A 798 -22.40 0.93 -18.85
N ASP A 799 -23.04 0.50 -19.94
CA ASP A 799 -24.09 -0.49 -19.90
C ASP A 799 -23.50 -1.92 -19.85
N VAL A 800 -24.16 -2.78 -19.08
CA VAL A 800 -23.77 -4.19 -18.91
C VAL A 800 -24.40 -5.01 -20.04
N ILE A 801 -23.59 -5.78 -20.76
CA ILE A 801 -24.02 -6.61 -21.89
C ILE A 801 -24.49 -7.98 -21.37
N GLU A 802 -23.65 -8.61 -20.54
CA GLU A 802 -23.88 -9.98 -20.09
C GLU A 802 -23.26 -10.20 -18.71
N THR A 803 -23.95 -10.93 -17.84
CA THR A 803 -23.43 -11.36 -16.54
C THR A 803 -23.64 -12.85 -16.34
N GLU A 804 -22.58 -13.55 -15.94
CA GLU A 804 -22.59 -15.00 -15.74
C GLU A 804 -22.06 -15.34 -14.34
N LEU A 805 -22.82 -16.14 -13.59
CA LEU A 805 -22.41 -16.64 -12.29
C LEU A 805 -21.65 -17.96 -12.47
N LEU A 806 -20.32 -17.86 -12.43
CA LEU A 806 -19.44 -19.00 -12.54
C LEU A 806 -19.33 -19.76 -11.20
N PRO A 807 -18.98 -21.05 -11.23
CA PRO A 807 -18.62 -21.82 -10.05
C PRO A 807 -17.50 -21.15 -9.22
N SER A 808 -17.37 -21.57 -7.96
CA SER A 808 -16.32 -21.09 -7.04
C SER A 808 -16.34 -19.60 -6.74
N ASP A 809 -17.55 -19.07 -6.60
CA ASP A 809 -17.82 -17.71 -6.17
C ASP A 809 -17.27 -16.62 -7.11
N VAL A 810 -17.12 -16.91 -8.41
CA VAL A 810 -16.68 -15.93 -9.43
C VAL A 810 -17.85 -15.41 -10.26
N ILE A 811 -17.97 -14.10 -10.44
CA ILE A 811 -18.91 -13.47 -11.37
C ILE A 811 -18.16 -12.91 -12.57
N LYS A 812 -18.61 -13.24 -13.78
CA LYS A 812 -18.12 -12.68 -15.03
C LYS A 812 -19.08 -11.59 -15.47
N ILE A 813 -18.54 -10.41 -15.73
CA ILE A 813 -19.31 -9.24 -16.15
C ILE A 813 -18.72 -8.74 -17.46
N LYS A 814 -19.52 -8.71 -18.52
CA LYS A 814 -19.21 -8.08 -19.80
C LYS A 814 -19.96 -6.76 -19.91
N PHE A 815 -19.25 -5.70 -20.27
CA PHE A 815 -19.81 -4.35 -20.39
C PHE A 815 -19.28 -3.65 -21.64
N TYR A 816 -20.01 -2.63 -22.09
CA TYR A 816 -19.73 -1.91 -23.31
C TYR A 816 -18.36 -1.23 -23.28
N ARG A 817 -17.61 -1.33 -24.38
CA ARG A 817 -16.32 -0.67 -24.55
C ARG A 817 -16.51 0.71 -25.19
N PRO A 818 -16.10 1.81 -24.53
CA PRO A 818 -16.11 3.13 -25.16
C PRO A 818 -15.16 3.17 -26.38
N PRO A 819 -15.56 3.78 -27.50
CA PRO A 819 -14.74 3.81 -28.72
C PRO A 819 -13.38 4.51 -28.53
N ASN A 820 -13.31 5.49 -27.63
CA ASN A 820 -12.07 6.21 -27.31
C ASN A 820 -11.18 5.48 -26.29
N LEU A 821 -11.64 4.35 -25.72
CA LEU A 821 -10.89 3.62 -24.69
C LEU A 821 -9.92 2.62 -25.33
N LYS A 822 -8.67 3.07 -25.50
CA LYS A 822 -7.53 2.19 -25.80
C LYS A 822 -6.98 1.64 -24.48
N TYR A 823 -6.82 0.32 -24.41
CA TYR A 823 -6.21 -0.36 -23.27
C TYR A 823 -5.28 -1.46 -23.79
N LEU A 824 -4.39 -1.89 -22.91
CA LEU A 824 -3.34 -2.88 -23.15
C LEU A 824 -3.64 -4.14 -22.32
N SER A 825 -3.26 -5.30 -22.84
CA SER A 825 -3.42 -6.60 -22.17
C SER A 825 -2.78 -6.63 -20.78
N GLY A 826 -3.51 -7.17 -19.80
CA GLY A 826 -3.09 -7.22 -18.41
C GLY A 826 -3.29 -5.91 -17.62
N GLN A 827 -3.83 -4.85 -18.23
CA GLN A 827 -4.27 -3.67 -17.48
C GLN A 827 -5.49 -3.97 -16.60
N TRP A 828 -5.64 -3.18 -15.55
CA TRP A 828 -6.76 -3.26 -14.63
C TRP A 828 -7.52 -1.96 -14.59
N VAL A 829 -8.79 -2.04 -14.19
CA VAL A 829 -9.71 -0.93 -14.13
C VAL A 829 -10.33 -0.86 -12.75
N ARG A 830 -10.88 0.30 -12.41
CA ARG A 830 -11.69 0.47 -11.23
C ARG A 830 -13.16 0.52 -11.61
N LEU A 831 -13.94 -0.33 -10.97
CA LEU A 831 -15.37 -0.48 -11.22
C LEU A 831 -16.14 -0.03 -9.98
N ALA A 832 -17.20 0.75 -10.20
CA ALA A 832 -18.25 0.99 -9.24
C ALA A 832 -19.61 0.65 -9.87
N CYS A 833 -20.53 0.09 -9.08
CA CYS A 833 -21.86 -0.29 -9.53
C CYS A 833 -22.90 0.71 -9.00
N THR A 834 -23.75 1.25 -9.88
CA THR A 834 -24.75 2.26 -9.51
C THR A 834 -25.83 1.74 -8.58
N ALA A 835 -26.14 0.43 -8.61
CA ALA A 835 -27.25 -0.16 -7.86
C ALA A 835 -27.15 -0.08 -6.33
N PHE A 836 -25.94 0.05 -5.76
CA PHE A 836 -25.80 0.10 -4.30
C PHE A 836 -24.82 1.16 -3.81
N LYS A 837 -23.62 1.29 -4.41
CA LYS A 837 -22.61 2.26 -3.95
C LYS A 837 -21.83 2.85 -5.12
N PRO A 838 -22.35 3.90 -5.77
CA PRO A 838 -21.71 4.51 -6.94
C PRO A 838 -20.36 5.19 -6.64
N GLN A 839 -20.10 5.53 -5.38
CA GLN A 839 -18.84 6.19 -4.96
C GLN A 839 -17.74 5.23 -4.50
N GLU A 840 -18.02 3.92 -4.40
CA GLU A 840 -17.07 2.92 -3.91
C GLU A 840 -16.47 2.12 -5.08
N PHE A 841 -15.30 2.57 -5.56
CA PHE A 841 -14.56 1.95 -6.65
C PHE A 841 -13.65 0.82 -6.16
N HIS A 842 -13.70 -0.33 -6.84
CA HIS A 842 -12.86 -1.51 -6.59
C HIS A 842 -12.03 -1.85 -7.82
N SER A 843 -10.80 -2.31 -7.62
CA SER A 843 -9.85 -2.56 -8.72
C SER A 843 -9.95 -4.01 -9.21
N PHE A 844 -10.10 -4.21 -10.52
CA PHE A 844 -10.21 -5.52 -11.16
C PHE A 844 -9.44 -5.55 -12.48
N THR A 845 -8.77 -6.66 -12.76
CA THR A 845 -8.05 -6.85 -14.03
C THR A 845 -9.02 -7.10 -15.18
N LEU A 846 -8.77 -6.47 -16.33
CA LEU A 846 -9.50 -6.76 -17.55
C LEU A 846 -9.08 -8.14 -18.05
N THR A 847 -10.06 -9.03 -18.20
CA THR A 847 -9.85 -10.37 -18.77
C THR A 847 -10.07 -10.41 -20.27
N SER A 848 -10.71 -9.38 -20.83
CA SER A 848 -10.87 -9.19 -22.27
C SER A 848 -9.55 -8.79 -22.94
N ALA A 849 -9.39 -9.15 -24.21
CA ALA A 849 -8.24 -8.75 -25.00
C ALA A 849 -8.47 -7.39 -25.71
N PRO A 850 -7.43 -6.57 -25.96
CA PRO A 850 -7.54 -5.26 -26.58
C PRO A 850 -8.20 -5.21 -27.97
N HIS A 851 -8.29 -6.35 -28.68
CA HIS A 851 -8.97 -6.46 -29.96
C HIS A 851 -10.49 -6.69 -29.83
N GLU A 852 -11.00 -7.01 -28.64
CA GLU A 852 -12.42 -7.29 -28.41
C GLU A 852 -13.25 -6.00 -28.31
N ASN A 853 -14.49 -6.06 -28.81
CA ASN A 853 -15.42 -4.92 -28.83
C ASN A 853 -16.13 -4.69 -27.48
N PHE A 854 -15.85 -5.53 -26.47
CA PHE A 854 -16.39 -5.43 -25.13
C PHE A 854 -15.26 -5.46 -24.10
N LEU A 855 -15.58 -5.06 -22.87
CA LEU A 855 -14.69 -5.22 -21.72
C LEU A 855 -15.26 -6.31 -20.82
N SER A 856 -14.40 -7.20 -20.32
CA SER A 856 -14.81 -8.24 -19.37
C SER A 856 -13.96 -8.24 -18.11
N CYS A 857 -14.59 -8.59 -16.98
CA CYS A 857 -13.93 -8.78 -15.69
C CYS A 857 -14.46 -10.05 -15.02
N HIS A 858 -13.54 -10.87 -14.50
CA HIS A 858 -13.85 -12.02 -13.65
C HIS A 858 -13.58 -11.66 -12.18
N ILE A 859 -14.65 -11.52 -11.40
CA ILE A 859 -14.61 -10.99 -10.03
C ILE A 859 -14.91 -12.11 -9.03
N LYS A 860 -13.94 -12.44 -8.19
CA LYS A 860 -14.14 -13.39 -7.09
C LYS A 860 -14.82 -12.73 -5.89
N ALA A 861 -15.86 -13.36 -5.34
CA ALA A 861 -16.58 -12.87 -4.17
C ALA A 861 -15.80 -13.16 -2.88
N HIS A 862 -14.97 -12.21 -2.46
CA HIS A 862 -14.15 -12.30 -1.24
C HIS A 862 -14.56 -11.29 -0.16
N GLY A 863 -15.10 -10.13 -0.54
CA GLY A 863 -15.45 -9.03 0.37
C GLY A 863 -16.94 -8.66 0.35
N PRO A 864 -17.39 -7.78 1.26
CA PRO A 864 -18.80 -7.36 1.33
C PRO A 864 -19.30 -6.71 0.04
N TRP A 865 -18.45 -5.94 -0.65
CA TRP A 865 -18.80 -5.30 -1.91
C TRP A 865 -18.95 -6.32 -3.05
N THR A 866 -17.98 -7.23 -3.20
CA THR A 866 -18.01 -8.28 -4.25
C THR A 866 -19.14 -9.29 -4.02
N TRP A 867 -19.47 -9.60 -2.76
CA TRP A 867 -20.63 -10.43 -2.42
C TRP A 867 -21.95 -9.73 -2.74
N LYS A 868 -22.06 -8.43 -2.46
CA LYS A 868 -23.24 -7.65 -2.89
C LYS A 868 -23.37 -7.61 -4.41
N LEU A 869 -22.26 -7.45 -5.13
CA LEU A 869 -22.25 -7.49 -6.58
C LEU A 869 -22.74 -8.85 -7.10
N ARG A 870 -22.18 -9.96 -6.59
CA ARG A 870 -22.60 -11.32 -6.97
C ARG A 870 -24.07 -11.57 -6.67
N ASN A 871 -24.53 -11.22 -5.47
CA ASN A 871 -25.92 -11.42 -5.04
C ASN A 871 -26.92 -10.56 -5.81
N TYR A 872 -26.50 -9.40 -6.32
CA TYR A 872 -27.36 -8.52 -7.10
C TYR A 872 -27.64 -9.12 -8.48
N PHE A 873 -26.63 -9.68 -9.13
CA PHE A 873 -26.72 -10.36 -10.44
C PHE A 873 -27.10 -11.85 -10.32
N ASP A 874 -27.52 -12.29 -9.14
CA ASP A 874 -28.11 -13.61 -8.98
C ASP A 874 -29.43 -13.68 -9.78
N PRO A 875 -29.68 -14.70 -10.62
CA PRO A 875 -30.94 -14.87 -11.33
C PRO A 875 -32.16 -14.76 -10.41
N CYS A 876 -32.00 -15.18 -9.15
CA CYS A 876 -33.04 -15.06 -8.14
C CYS A 876 -33.29 -13.62 -7.66
N ASN A 877 -32.40 -12.64 -7.89
CA ASN A 877 -32.52 -11.25 -7.44
C ASN A 877 -32.54 -10.21 -8.57
N TYR A 878 -32.09 -10.58 -9.77
CA TYR A 878 -31.99 -9.70 -10.93
C TYR A 878 -33.38 -9.32 -11.45
N ASN A 879 -33.66 -8.01 -11.55
CA ASN A 879 -34.86 -7.50 -12.20
C ASN A 879 -34.47 -6.95 -13.58
N PRO A 880 -34.93 -7.55 -14.70
CA PRO A 880 -34.58 -7.09 -16.05
C PRO A 880 -35.02 -5.66 -16.36
N GLU A 881 -35.99 -5.10 -15.62
CA GLU A 881 -36.45 -3.70 -15.79
C GLU A 881 -35.48 -2.64 -15.22
N ASN A 882 -34.52 -3.03 -14.37
CA ASN A 882 -33.58 -2.11 -13.71
C ASN A 882 -32.14 -2.59 -13.91
N THR A 883 -31.58 -2.36 -15.10
CA THR A 883 -30.20 -2.72 -15.41
C THR A 883 -29.22 -1.74 -14.73
N PRO A 884 -28.34 -2.21 -13.84
CA PRO A 884 -27.35 -1.34 -13.21
C PRO A 884 -26.30 -0.91 -14.23
N LYS A 885 -25.83 0.33 -14.09
CA LYS A 885 -24.70 0.84 -14.87
C LYS A 885 -23.40 0.67 -14.10
N ILE A 886 -22.32 0.47 -14.84
CA ILE A 886 -20.98 0.36 -14.28
C ILE A 886 -20.23 1.66 -14.55
N LEU A 887 -19.74 2.30 -13.50
CA LEU A 887 -18.82 3.43 -13.61
C LEU A 887 -17.40 2.88 -13.70
N LEU A 888 -16.71 3.25 -14.77
CA LEU A 888 -15.35 2.82 -15.05
C LEU A 888 -14.36 3.97 -14.79
N GLU A 889 -13.30 3.69 -14.05
CA GLU A 889 -12.14 4.56 -13.90
C GLU A 889 -10.89 3.75 -14.36
N GLY A 890 -10.18 4.22 -15.39
CA GLY A 890 -9.04 3.52 -15.98
C GLY A 890 -8.92 3.72 -17.50
N PRO A 891 -8.05 2.98 -18.19
CA PRO A 891 -7.27 1.84 -17.69
C PRO A 891 -6.06 2.24 -16.83
N PHE A 892 -5.69 1.37 -15.90
CA PHE A 892 -4.50 1.52 -15.04
C PHE A 892 -3.55 0.33 -15.21
N GLY A 893 -2.26 0.59 -15.05
CA GLY A 893 -1.21 -0.41 -15.30
C GLY A 893 -0.63 -0.31 -16.72
N GLY A 894 0.13 -1.33 -17.14
CA GLY A 894 0.76 -1.40 -18.47
C GLY A 894 2.29 -1.49 -18.49
N GLY A 895 2.96 -1.43 -17.33
CA GLY A 895 4.42 -1.68 -17.21
C GLY A 895 4.81 -3.16 -17.30
N ASN A 896 3.85 -4.02 -17.61
CA ASN A 896 3.87 -5.46 -17.37
C ASN A 896 3.80 -6.26 -18.69
N GLN A 897 4.12 -5.59 -19.80
CA GLN A 897 4.01 -6.12 -21.14
C GLN A 897 5.35 -6.44 -21.77
N ASP A 898 6.43 -6.40 -21.00
CA ASP A 898 7.79 -6.56 -21.53
C ASP A 898 8.03 -7.92 -22.22
N TRP A 899 7.09 -8.86 -22.14
CA TRP A 899 7.12 -10.15 -22.84
C TRP A 899 7.26 -10.01 -24.37
N TYR A 900 6.75 -8.94 -25.00
CA TYR A 900 6.95 -8.73 -26.44
C TYR A 900 8.39 -8.35 -26.81
N LYS A 901 9.22 -7.91 -25.84
CA LYS A 901 10.63 -7.55 -26.05
C LYS A 901 11.56 -8.75 -26.12
N PHE A 902 11.08 -9.93 -25.71
CA PHE A 902 11.87 -11.15 -25.63
C PHE A 902 11.47 -12.14 -26.72
N GLU A 903 12.45 -12.83 -27.32
CA GLU A 903 12.15 -13.89 -28.30
C GLU A 903 11.49 -15.11 -27.67
N VAL A 904 11.82 -15.38 -26.40
CA VAL A 904 11.20 -16.43 -25.60
C VAL A 904 10.77 -15.84 -24.27
N ALA A 905 9.53 -16.08 -23.88
CA ALA A 905 8.97 -15.63 -22.61
C ALA A 905 8.45 -16.81 -21.77
N VAL A 906 8.78 -16.81 -20.48
CA VAL A 906 8.25 -17.75 -19.49
C VAL A 906 7.28 -17.01 -18.60
N MET A 907 5.99 -17.34 -18.69
CA MET A 907 4.91 -16.71 -17.92
C MET A 907 4.47 -17.66 -16.81
N VAL A 908 4.66 -17.26 -15.56
CA VAL A 908 4.33 -18.05 -14.36
C VAL A 908 3.14 -17.40 -13.65
N GLY A 909 1.97 -18.04 -13.71
CA GLY A 909 0.75 -17.61 -13.04
C GLY A 909 0.47 -18.42 -11.77
N GLY A 910 0.32 -17.76 -10.63
CA GLY A 910 0.06 -18.38 -9.34
C GLY A 910 -1.25 -17.90 -8.68
N GLY A 911 -2.20 -18.80 -8.46
CA GLY A 911 -3.49 -18.46 -7.81
C GLY A 911 -4.25 -17.35 -8.57
N ILE A 912 -4.68 -16.29 -7.87
CA ILE A 912 -5.40 -15.16 -8.50
C ILE A 912 -4.52 -14.34 -9.46
N GLY A 913 -3.19 -14.50 -9.38
CA GLY A 913 -2.25 -13.87 -10.31
C GLY A 913 -2.37 -14.39 -11.75
N VAL A 914 -3.24 -15.38 -12.00
CA VAL A 914 -3.50 -15.91 -13.34
C VAL A 914 -4.44 -15.04 -14.18
N THR A 915 -5.32 -14.28 -13.53
CA THR A 915 -6.37 -13.45 -14.17
C THR A 915 -5.88 -12.53 -15.31
N PRO A 916 -4.74 -11.83 -15.18
CA PRO A 916 -4.17 -10.96 -16.23
C PRO A 916 -3.68 -11.74 -17.46
N TYR A 917 -3.20 -12.97 -17.24
CA TYR A 917 -2.72 -13.82 -18.33
C TYR A 917 -3.86 -14.27 -19.25
N ALA A 918 -5.12 -14.25 -18.82
CA ALA A 918 -6.27 -14.46 -19.71
C ALA A 918 -6.27 -13.46 -20.89
N SER A 919 -6.09 -12.18 -20.58
CA SER A 919 -6.03 -11.10 -21.58
C SER A 919 -4.74 -11.18 -22.41
N ILE A 920 -3.59 -11.42 -21.76
CA ILE A 920 -2.27 -11.50 -22.42
C ILE A 920 -2.20 -12.67 -23.40
N LEU A 921 -2.66 -13.87 -23.02
CA LEU A 921 -2.58 -15.06 -23.86
C LEU A 921 -3.51 -14.97 -25.07
N ASN A 922 -4.72 -14.43 -24.90
CA ASN A 922 -5.65 -14.21 -26.00
C ASN A 922 -5.12 -13.15 -27.00
N ASP A 923 -4.52 -12.08 -26.49
CA ASP A 923 -3.88 -11.04 -27.33
C ASP A 923 -2.62 -11.55 -28.04
N LEU A 924 -1.81 -12.39 -27.38
CA LEU A 924 -0.64 -13.05 -27.97
C LEU A 924 -1.06 -13.90 -29.18
N VAL A 925 -2.00 -14.82 -29.00
CA VAL A 925 -2.46 -15.74 -30.06
C VAL A 925 -3.17 -14.99 -31.19
N PHE A 926 -3.92 -13.94 -30.87
CA PHE A 926 -4.50 -13.07 -31.89
C PHE A 926 -3.42 -12.32 -32.69
N GLY A 927 -2.39 -11.82 -32.02
CA GLY A 927 -1.28 -11.10 -32.64
C GLY A 927 -0.48 -11.97 -33.62
N THR A 928 -0.25 -13.24 -33.28
CA THR A 928 0.47 -14.20 -34.14
C THR A 928 -0.40 -14.72 -35.29
N SER A 929 -1.67 -15.02 -35.04
CA SER A 929 -2.59 -15.55 -36.08
C SER A 929 -2.97 -14.53 -37.15
N THR A 930 -3.03 -13.24 -36.81
CA THR A 930 -3.46 -12.18 -37.75
C THR A 930 -2.31 -11.44 -38.44
N ASN A 931 -1.04 -11.81 -38.15
CA ASN A 931 0.17 -11.10 -38.63
C ASN A 931 0.13 -9.57 -38.43
N ARG A 932 -0.71 -9.08 -37.52
CA ARG A 932 -0.96 -7.64 -37.29
C ARG A 932 0.29 -6.91 -36.78
N TYR A 933 1.22 -7.67 -36.22
CA TYR A 933 2.54 -7.25 -35.82
C TYR A 933 3.55 -8.03 -36.65
N SER A 934 3.90 -7.56 -37.85
CA SER A 934 4.88 -8.17 -38.75
C SER A 934 6.34 -8.20 -38.21
N GLY A 935 6.52 -8.04 -36.89
CA GLY A 935 7.79 -8.02 -36.18
C GLY A 935 7.69 -8.40 -34.70
N VAL A 936 6.73 -9.26 -34.29
CA VAL A 936 6.72 -9.80 -32.90
C VAL A 936 8.03 -10.56 -32.67
N ALA A 937 8.87 -10.06 -31.76
CA ALA A 937 10.10 -10.75 -31.41
C ALA A 937 9.81 -12.12 -30.77
N CYS A 938 8.73 -12.22 -29.99
CA CYS A 938 8.34 -13.41 -29.24
C CYS A 938 7.89 -14.56 -30.15
N LYS A 939 8.75 -15.57 -30.30
CA LYS A 939 8.53 -16.79 -31.10
C LYS A 939 7.95 -17.94 -30.28
N LYS A 940 8.18 -17.98 -28.97
CA LYS A 940 7.72 -19.05 -28.08
C LYS A 940 7.38 -18.54 -26.68
N VAL A 941 6.24 -18.99 -26.15
CA VAL A 941 5.80 -18.66 -24.79
C VAL A 941 5.54 -19.94 -24.00
N TYR A 942 6.21 -20.07 -22.85
CA TYR A 942 5.93 -21.12 -21.86
C TYR A 942 5.02 -20.55 -20.79
N PHE A 943 3.80 -21.08 -20.67
CA PHE A 943 2.85 -20.65 -19.66
C PHE A 943 2.73 -21.72 -18.56
N LEU A 944 3.27 -21.42 -17.39
CA LEU A 944 3.22 -22.27 -16.20
C LEU A 944 2.14 -21.77 -15.26
N TRP A 945 1.06 -22.54 -15.15
CA TRP A 945 -0.01 -22.23 -14.22
C TRP A 945 0.11 -23.07 -12.95
N ILE A 946 0.40 -22.43 -11.83
CA ILE A 946 0.62 -23.08 -10.54
C ILE A 946 -0.59 -22.81 -9.64
N CYS A 947 -1.36 -23.84 -9.34
CA CYS A 947 -2.52 -23.73 -8.48
C CYS A 947 -2.56 -24.86 -7.43
N PRO A 948 -3.20 -24.65 -6.27
CA PRO A 948 -3.45 -25.75 -5.34
C PRO A 948 -4.46 -26.75 -5.89
N SER A 949 -5.55 -26.26 -6.51
CA SER A 949 -6.65 -27.07 -7.03
C SER A 949 -7.35 -26.33 -8.17
N HIS A 950 -7.89 -27.09 -9.14
CA HIS A 950 -8.69 -26.56 -10.25
C HIS A 950 -9.97 -25.86 -9.79
N LYS A 951 -10.50 -26.25 -8.61
CA LYS A 951 -11.74 -25.73 -8.04
C LYS A 951 -11.78 -24.21 -8.04
N HIS A 952 -10.69 -23.53 -7.72
CA HIS A 952 -10.71 -22.08 -7.51
C HIS A 952 -10.72 -21.22 -8.79
N PHE A 953 -10.52 -21.81 -9.97
CA PHE A 953 -10.29 -21.10 -11.24
C PHE A 953 -10.77 -21.91 -12.46
N GLU A 954 -11.91 -22.61 -12.34
CA GLU A 954 -12.48 -23.43 -13.41
C GLU A 954 -12.67 -22.62 -14.71
N TRP A 955 -13.15 -21.38 -14.59
CA TRP A 955 -13.36 -20.46 -15.73
C TRP A 955 -12.10 -20.22 -16.56
N PHE A 956 -10.91 -20.32 -15.96
CA PHE A 956 -9.66 -20.07 -16.66
C PHE A 956 -9.30 -21.25 -17.58
N ILE A 957 -9.77 -22.46 -17.26
CA ILE A 957 -9.62 -23.64 -18.12
C ILE A 957 -10.36 -23.40 -19.45
N ASP A 958 -11.55 -22.81 -19.40
CA ASP A 958 -12.30 -22.47 -20.62
C ASP A 958 -11.57 -21.43 -21.47
N VAL A 959 -10.97 -20.42 -20.83
CA VAL A 959 -10.12 -19.44 -21.54
C VAL A 959 -8.91 -20.11 -22.17
N LEU A 960 -8.23 -21.01 -21.46
CA LEU A 960 -7.08 -21.74 -22.02
C LEU A 960 -7.48 -22.60 -23.21
N ARG A 961 -8.66 -23.24 -23.16
CA ARG A 961 -9.20 -24.03 -24.28
C ARG A 961 -9.43 -23.17 -25.51
N ASP A 962 -10.03 -21.98 -25.32
CA ASP A 962 -10.26 -21.03 -26.41
C ASP A 962 -8.95 -20.51 -27.00
N VAL A 963 -7.94 -20.25 -26.17
CA VAL A 963 -6.61 -19.80 -26.60
C VAL A 963 -5.89 -20.92 -27.37
N GLU A 964 -5.91 -22.16 -26.87
CA GLU A 964 -5.29 -23.32 -27.51
C GLU A 964 -5.96 -23.66 -28.85
N LYS A 965 -7.29 -23.52 -28.95
CA LYS A 965 -8.02 -23.70 -30.21
C LYS A 965 -7.63 -22.65 -31.27
N LYS A 966 -7.30 -21.43 -30.85
CA LYS A 966 -6.89 -20.33 -31.75
C LYS A 966 -5.39 -20.37 -32.10
N ASP A 967 -4.57 -21.11 -31.36
CA ASP A 967 -3.12 -21.20 -31.61
C ASP A 967 -2.78 -22.16 -32.75
N VAL A 968 -2.87 -21.65 -33.99
CA VAL A 968 -2.49 -22.40 -35.20
C VAL A 968 -0.96 -22.54 -35.32
N THR A 969 -0.21 -21.60 -34.72
CA THR A 969 1.25 -21.48 -34.85
C THR A 969 2.05 -22.26 -33.80
N SER A 970 1.39 -22.91 -32.84
CA SER A 970 2.03 -23.62 -31.71
C SER A 970 3.02 -22.74 -30.91
N VAL A 971 2.71 -21.44 -30.79
CA VAL A 971 3.55 -20.47 -30.09
C VAL A 971 3.46 -20.68 -28.57
N LEU A 972 2.31 -21.15 -28.09
CA LEU A 972 2.03 -21.32 -26.67
C LEU A 972 2.24 -22.78 -26.23
N GLU A 973 2.98 -22.98 -25.14
CA GLU A 973 3.13 -24.27 -24.47
C GLU A 973 2.65 -24.15 -23.01
N ILE A 974 1.57 -24.87 -22.67
CA ILE A 974 0.88 -24.75 -21.37
C ILE A 974 1.25 -25.91 -20.46
N HIS A 975 1.69 -25.59 -19.24
CA HIS A 975 1.91 -26.55 -18.17
C HIS A 975 1.11 -26.17 -16.93
N ILE A 976 0.28 -27.09 -16.44
CA ILE A 976 -0.54 -26.85 -15.24
C ILE A 976 0.08 -27.65 -14.08
N PHE A 977 0.39 -26.99 -12.97
CA PHE A 977 0.97 -27.59 -11.77
C PHE A 977 -0.02 -27.55 -10.61
N ILE A 978 -0.50 -28.73 -10.21
CA ILE A 978 -1.39 -28.93 -9.06
C ILE A 978 -0.53 -29.20 -7.82
N THR A 979 -0.51 -28.25 -6.89
CA THR A 979 0.42 -28.24 -5.73
C THR A 979 -0.18 -28.76 -4.42
N GLN A 980 -1.46 -29.16 -4.40
CA GLN A 980 -2.08 -29.76 -3.21
C GLN A 980 -1.34 -31.04 -2.81
N PHE A 981 -1.23 -31.29 -1.51
CA PHE A 981 -0.64 -32.54 -1.04
C PHE A 981 -1.59 -33.69 -1.31
N PHE A 982 -1.03 -34.85 -1.64
CA PHE A 982 -1.80 -36.04 -1.99
C PHE A 982 -2.85 -36.43 -0.92
N HIS A 983 -2.48 -36.41 0.37
CA HIS A 983 -3.41 -36.68 1.48
C HIS A 983 -4.53 -35.64 1.64
N LYS A 984 -4.50 -34.54 0.90
CA LYS A 984 -5.55 -33.53 0.89
C LYS A 984 -6.31 -33.50 -0.42
N PHE A 985 -6.05 -34.40 -1.37
CA PHE A 985 -6.76 -34.38 -2.65
C PHE A 985 -8.26 -34.54 -2.46
N ASP A 986 -9.02 -33.65 -3.11
CA ASP A 986 -10.44 -33.82 -3.30
C ASP A 986 -10.65 -35.02 -4.26
N LEU A 987 -11.78 -35.71 -4.15
CA LEU A 987 -12.12 -36.86 -5.02
C LEU A 987 -11.93 -36.54 -6.51
N ARG A 988 -12.36 -35.35 -6.96
CA ARG A 988 -12.13 -34.86 -8.33
C ARG A 988 -10.65 -34.76 -8.71
N THR A 989 -9.78 -34.33 -7.80
CA THR A 989 -8.33 -34.20 -8.06
C THR A 989 -7.66 -35.56 -8.13
N THR A 990 -8.08 -36.50 -7.28
CA THR A 990 -7.62 -37.89 -7.34
C THR A 990 -8.04 -38.55 -8.65
N MET A 991 -9.27 -38.32 -9.09
CA MET A 991 -9.74 -38.85 -10.37
C MET A 991 -8.98 -38.22 -11.55
N LEU A 992 -8.72 -36.91 -11.50
CA LEU A 992 -7.88 -36.24 -12.50
C LEU A 992 -6.47 -36.82 -12.53
N TYR A 993 -5.87 -37.12 -11.37
CA TYR A 993 -4.58 -37.80 -11.29
C TYR A 993 -4.57 -39.19 -11.93
N ILE A 994 -5.60 -39.99 -11.63
CA ILE A 994 -5.77 -41.34 -12.20
C ILE A 994 -5.94 -41.23 -13.72
N CYS A 995 -6.79 -40.32 -14.19
CA CYS A 995 -7.08 -40.16 -15.60
C CYS A 995 -5.92 -39.57 -16.40
N GLU A 996 -5.17 -38.63 -15.83
CA GLU A 996 -4.00 -38.04 -16.49
C GLU A 996 -2.89 -39.08 -16.68
N ASN A 997 -2.59 -39.88 -15.65
CA ASN A 997 -1.52 -40.88 -15.73
C ASN A 997 -1.88 -42.12 -16.56
N HIS A 998 -3.16 -42.53 -16.58
CA HIS A 998 -3.58 -43.77 -17.23
C HIS A 998 -4.28 -43.58 -18.58
N PHE A 999 -4.89 -42.42 -18.86
CA PHE A 999 -5.73 -42.23 -20.05
C PHE A 999 -5.29 -41.08 -20.96
N GLN A 1000 -4.56 -40.07 -20.49
CA GLN A 1000 -4.11 -38.94 -21.33
C GLN A 1000 -3.26 -39.39 -22.52
N ARG A 1001 -2.46 -40.45 -22.33
CA ARG A 1001 -1.59 -41.01 -23.37
C ARG A 1001 -2.37 -41.56 -24.57
N LEU A 1002 -3.65 -41.89 -24.39
CA LEU A 1002 -4.52 -42.43 -25.44
C LEU A 1002 -5.20 -41.32 -26.25
N SER A 1003 -5.70 -40.26 -25.60
CA SER A 1003 -6.52 -39.21 -26.24
C SER A 1003 -5.76 -37.95 -26.68
N LYS A 1004 -4.45 -37.82 -26.38
CA LYS A 1004 -3.61 -36.61 -26.56
C LYS A 1004 -4.16 -35.32 -25.90
N THR A 1005 -5.30 -35.42 -25.23
CA THR A 1005 -6.06 -34.37 -24.55
C THR A 1005 -6.51 -34.91 -23.21
N SER A 1006 -6.47 -34.09 -22.16
CA SER A 1006 -6.94 -34.54 -20.85
C SER A 1006 -8.46 -34.69 -20.86
N MET A 1007 -8.98 -35.88 -20.51
CA MET A 1007 -10.43 -36.14 -20.53
C MET A 1007 -11.23 -35.25 -19.56
N PHE A 1008 -10.57 -34.71 -18.52
CA PHE A 1008 -11.23 -33.86 -17.51
C PHE A 1008 -11.22 -32.37 -17.86
N THR A 1009 -10.24 -31.88 -18.61
CA THR A 1009 -10.11 -30.45 -18.94
C THR A 1009 -10.33 -30.16 -20.43
N GLY A 1010 -10.20 -31.15 -21.29
CA GLY A 1010 -10.26 -31.02 -22.75
C GLY A 1010 -9.08 -30.23 -23.33
N LEU A 1011 -7.97 -30.09 -22.58
CA LEU A 1011 -6.77 -29.37 -23.02
C LEU A 1011 -5.70 -30.35 -23.51
N LYS A 1012 -4.85 -29.94 -24.47
CA LYS A 1012 -3.61 -30.70 -24.79
C LYS A 1012 -2.51 -30.42 -23.76
N ALA A 1013 -2.70 -29.40 -22.93
CA ALA A 1013 -1.83 -29.08 -21.79
C ALA A 1013 -1.64 -30.27 -20.84
N VAL A 1014 -0.41 -30.46 -20.36
CA VAL A 1014 -0.07 -31.54 -19.42
C VAL A 1014 -0.28 -31.05 -17.97
N ASN A 1015 -1.03 -31.82 -17.19
CA ASN A 1015 -1.19 -31.59 -15.75
C ASN A 1015 -0.09 -32.30 -14.95
N HIS A 1016 0.72 -31.54 -14.23
CA HIS A 1016 1.76 -32.01 -13.33
C HIS A 1016 1.28 -31.95 -11.87
N PHE A 1017 1.63 -32.95 -11.08
CA PHE A 1017 1.27 -33.02 -9.66
C PHE A 1017 2.50 -32.79 -8.80
N GLY A 1018 2.53 -31.67 -8.09
CA GLY A 1018 3.66 -31.23 -7.28
C GLY A 1018 4.07 -29.79 -7.57
N ARG A 1019 5.12 -29.35 -6.89
CA ARG A 1019 5.71 -28.03 -7.14
C ARG A 1019 6.68 -28.13 -8.33
N PRO A 1020 6.69 -27.16 -9.25
CA PRO A 1020 7.68 -27.13 -10.31
C PRO A 1020 9.07 -26.91 -9.72
N ASP A 1021 10.04 -27.72 -10.15
CA ASP A 1021 11.45 -27.39 -9.97
C ASP A 1021 11.84 -26.36 -11.04
N MET A 1022 11.74 -25.09 -10.65
CA MET A 1022 12.02 -23.97 -11.54
C MET A 1022 13.47 -23.96 -12.02
N THR A 1023 14.43 -24.42 -11.22
CA THR A 1023 15.85 -24.42 -11.60
C THR A 1023 16.08 -25.39 -12.74
N SER A 1024 15.54 -26.61 -12.61
CA SER A 1024 15.62 -27.63 -13.66
C SER A 1024 14.87 -27.20 -14.92
N PHE A 1025 13.65 -26.65 -14.78
CA PHE A 1025 12.89 -26.13 -15.93
C PHE A 1025 13.63 -25.03 -16.68
N LEU A 1026 14.21 -24.05 -15.98
CA LEU A 1026 14.97 -22.97 -16.61
C LEU A 1026 16.24 -23.49 -17.29
N LYS A 1027 16.94 -24.48 -16.71
CA LYS A 1027 18.08 -25.17 -17.37
C LYS A 1027 17.64 -25.90 -18.65
N PHE A 1028 16.48 -26.53 -18.65
CA PHE A 1028 15.90 -27.13 -19.86
C PHE A 1028 15.61 -26.08 -20.95
N VAL A 1029 14.98 -24.96 -20.57
CA VAL A 1029 14.70 -23.85 -21.50
C VAL A 1029 16.00 -23.25 -22.03
N GLN A 1030 17.04 -23.11 -21.19
CA GLN A 1030 18.36 -22.64 -21.57
C GLN A 1030 19.02 -23.55 -22.62
N LYS A 1031 18.90 -24.88 -22.46
CA LYS A 1031 19.43 -25.88 -23.41
C LYS A 1031 18.64 -25.89 -24.72
N LYS A 1032 17.31 -25.81 -24.66
CA LYS A 1032 16.41 -25.84 -25.83
C LYS A 1032 16.53 -24.57 -26.69
N HIS A 1033 16.77 -23.42 -26.07
CA HIS A 1033 16.86 -22.11 -26.73
C HIS A 1033 18.24 -21.45 -26.59
N SER A 1034 19.31 -22.22 -26.83
CA SER A 1034 20.70 -21.72 -26.73
C SER A 1034 21.04 -20.62 -27.74
N TYR A 1035 20.25 -20.47 -28.81
CA TYR A 1035 20.41 -19.43 -29.84
C TYR A 1035 19.95 -18.03 -29.39
N VAL A 1036 19.23 -17.94 -28.26
CA VAL A 1036 18.72 -16.66 -27.75
C VAL A 1036 19.70 -16.08 -26.74
N SER A 1037 19.88 -14.77 -26.73
CA SER A 1037 20.74 -14.10 -25.75
C SER A 1037 20.05 -13.87 -24.39
N LYS A 1038 18.74 -13.58 -24.40
CA LYS A 1038 17.95 -13.21 -23.22
C LYS A 1038 16.55 -13.82 -23.26
N ILE A 1039 16.09 -14.35 -22.13
CA ILE A 1039 14.75 -14.89 -21.93
C ILE A 1039 14.06 -14.09 -20.83
N GLY A 1040 12.83 -13.64 -21.08
CA GLY A 1040 12.03 -12.93 -20.08
C GLY A 1040 11.24 -13.91 -19.22
N VAL A 1041 11.36 -13.82 -17.89
CA VAL A 1041 10.61 -14.65 -16.94
C VAL A 1041 9.64 -13.75 -16.16
N PHE A 1042 8.36 -13.84 -16.47
CA PHE A 1042 7.29 -13.04 -15.88
C PHE A 1042 6.58 -13.87 -14.83
N SER A 1043 6.63 -13.47 -13.56
CA SER A 1043 5.93 -14.21 -12.51
C SER A 1043 4.89 -13.34 -11.81
N CYS A 1044 3.63 -13.76 -11.85
CA CYS A 1044 2.58 -13.18 -11.03
C CYS A 1044 1.98 -14.21 -10.07
N GLY A 1045 2.00 -13.93 -8.77
CA GLY A 1045 1.39 -14.81 -7.79
C GLY A 1045 1.84 -14.51 -6.35
N PRO A 1046 1.64 -15.47 -5.42
CA PRO A 1046 2.03 -15.28 -4.03
C PRO A 1046 3.54 -15.05 -3.90
N ARG A 1047 3.94 -14.18 -2.96
CA ARG A 1047 5.36 -13.81 -2.73
C ARG A 1047 6.34 -14.98 -2.61
N PRO A 1048 6.01 -16.09 -1.93
CA PRO A 1048 6.90 -17.24 -1.86
C PRO A 1048 7.17 -17.87 -3.24
N LEU A 1049 6.17 -17.93 -4.11
CA LEU A 1049 6.30 -18.49 -5.46
C LEU A 1049 7.22 -17.62 -6.31
N THR A 1050 6.90 -16.34 -6.39
CA THR A 1050 7.67 -15.37 -7.20
C THR A 1050 9.11 -15.23 -6.69
N LYS A 1051 9.35 -15.26 -5.38
CA LYS A 1051 10.71 -15.32 -4.81
C LYS A 1051 11.45 -16.62 -5.17
N SER A 1052 10.75 -17.74 -5.24
CA SER A 1052 11.34 -19.01 -5.67
C SER A 1052 11.73 -18.98 -7.15
N VAL A 1053 10.89 -18.39 -8.00
CA VAL A 1053 11.20 -18.19 -9.43
C VAL A 1053 12.39 -17.25 -9.60
N MET A 1054 12.43 -16.15 -8.86
CA MET A 1054 13.55 -15.20 -8.84
C MET A 1054 14.86 -15.88 -8.41
N SER A 1055 14.84 -16.62 -7.29
CA SER A 1055 16.00 -17.38 -6.83
C SER A 1055 16.48 -18.40 -7.86
N ALA A 1056 15.56 -19.08 -8.55
CA ALA A 1056 15.91 -20.02 -9.61
C ALA A 1056 16.53 -19.31 -10.83
N CYS A 1057 16.04 -18.13 -11.20
CA CYS A 1057 16.65 -17.31 -12.24
C CYS A 1057 18.07 -16.90 -11.83
N ASP A 1058 18.27 -16.43 -10.60
CA ASP A 1058 19.57 -16.05 -10.06
C ASP A 1058 20.54 -17.24 -10.06
N ASP A 1059 20.07 -18.41 -9.64
CA ASP A 1059 20.88 -19.63 -9.58
C ASP A 1059 21.32 -20.09 -10.97
N VAL A 1060 20.44 -20.02 -11.97
CA VAL A 1060 20.80 -20.35 -13.36
C VAL A 1060 21.71 -19.27 -13.97
N ASN A 1061 21.46 -17.99 -13.67
CA ASN A 1061 22.26 -16.86 -14.16
C ASN A 1061 23.68 -16.81 -13.57
N LYS A 1062 23.91 -17.36 -12.37
CA LYS A 1062 25.27 -17.49 -11.77
C LYS A 1062 26.24 -18.23 -12.69
N SER A 1063 25.74 -19.16 -13.50
CA SER A 1063 26.55 -19.91 -14.46
C SER A 1063 27.05 -19.07 -15.64
N ARG A 1064 26.49 -17.86 -15.87
CA ARG A 1064 26.78 -16.94 -16.99
C ARG A 1064 26.75 -17.59 -18.39
N LYS A 1065 26.04 -18.71 -18.54
CA LYS A 1065 25.77 -19.34 -19.84
C LYS A 1065 24.58 -18.64 -20.52
N TYR A 1066 24.66 -18.43 -21.83
CA TYR A 1066 23.52 -17.92 -22.60
C TYR A 1066 22.45 -19.02 -22.76
N PRO A 1067 21.15 -18.66 -22.82
CA PRO A 1067 20.55 -17.34 -22.54
C PRO A 1067 20.58 -16.90 -21.07
N TYR A 1068 20.59 -15.58 -20.83
CA TYR A 1068 20.36 -14.96 -19.51
C TYR A 1068 18.85 -14.81 -19.23
N PHE A 1069 18.42 -15.14 -18.01
CA PHE A 1069 17.04 -15.00 -17.58
C PHE A 1069 16.81 -13.66 -16.89
N ILE A 1070 15.89 -12.85 -17.39
CA ILE A 1070 15.52 -11.58 -16.76
C ILE A 1070 14.18 -11.78 -16.05
N HIS A 1071 14.21 -11.73 -14.72
CA HIS A 1071 13.01 -11.90 -13.91
C HIS A 1071 12.24 -10.59 -13.77
N HIS A 1072 10.97 -10.62 -14.17
CA HIS A 1072 10.00 -9.54 -14.01
C HIS A 1072 8.98 -9.95 -12.95
N PHE A 1073 8.95 -9.18 -11.86
CA PHE A 1073 7.95 -9.34 -10.81
C PHE A 1073 6.66 -8.64 -11.22
N GLU A 1074 5.65 -9.45 -11.54
CA GLU A 1074 4.36 -8.97 -11.99
C GLU A 1074 3.36 -8.95 -10.84
N ASN A 1075 2.92 -7.74 -10.43
CA ASN A 1075 1.90 -7.60 -9.40
C ASN A 1075 0.66 -6.91 -9.96
N PHE A 1076 -0.29 -7.73 -10.38
CA PHE A 1076 -1.58 -7.26 -10.86
C PHE A 1076 -2.56 -7.17 -9.68
N GLY A 1077 -2.51 -6.04 -8.95
CA GLY A 1077 -3.51 -5.67 -7.94
C GLY A 1077 -3.26 -6.12 -6.51
#